data_AF-A0A8J5BLW0-F1
#
_entry.id   AF-A0A8J5BLW0-F1
#
_cell.length_a   1.000
_cell.length_b   1.000
_cell.length_c   1.000
_cell.angle_alpha   90.00
_cell.angle_beta   90.00
_cell.angle_gamma   90.00
#
_symmetry.space_group_name_H-M   'P 1'
#
loop_
_entity.id
_entity.type
_entity.pdbx_description
1 polymer ?
#
loop_
_entity_poly.entity_id
_entity_poly.type
_entity_poly.pdbx_seq_one_letter_code
_entity_poly.pdbx_strand_id
1 'polypeptide(L)'
;MTAASPPPLTPPQLPFSPRRPPPRPISKELHFNHDLSATKKLQAGVDLVANLVGVTLGPKGRNVVLSNKYGPPKIVNDGETILKEIELEDAMENVGVKLVRQAGARTNDIAGDGCTTSIVLAQGLISEGNKVLAAGMNPVQIARGIEQTAKVLVSELNLLTREVQDEEIANVAAVSAGNDYAVGNMIAEALRRVGRKGVVRIEDGRCSETNLKIVEGMQFDRGYLSPYFVTNRADMTVEFNDCKILLVDKKITNPKDMFRVLDSAVKEKFQLLIIAEDFEPESLALLIRNKLKGVLKAAAIKAPSFGDRKSDYLNDIAALTGGTVIKDEMGLTLEEASKEVLGSAAKVVISKDSTLIVTNGSTQHLVEKRVSQLRNLSEYSEEKFQKKILNERIARLCSGIAIIQVGAQTVVELKDKKLRIEDALNAAKAAIEEGVVVGGGCTLLRLSTKVDGIKESLDNEEQKIGADIFKRALSYPAKLIAKNAGVNGDVVVQKILSNGDANYGYNAAKNCYQDLVAAGILDPSKTISFRRHLAAVGLLGLRVRDPVSLDLAACRLAGEMDLVEGFRSSSWEQESYPAYEDFLALPFFVLFFPTIRFFLDRFVLETLAVRLIPKTVHDERERKRKAKKFKESAWKFLYFCSGELLAIYVTYNEPWFTNTKYFWVGPGDQVWPDQKIKLKLKAVYMYAAGFYTYSIFALIFWETRRSDFGVSMSHHVATAVLIVLSYIFRFARVGSIVLALHDASDVFLEVGKMSKYTGTEWLANISFLMFVASWVILRLTYFPFWILRSTRCCGAKSEQPADHGGRWRSKSKSNDEILTDASTFSVREQQRNLEKALEEEKKASREAKKVVEWVKQQSARMEALE
;
A
#
# COMPACT_ATOMS: atom_id res chain seq x y z
N MET A 1 25.42 -39.84 54.48
CA MET A 1 25.31 -40.13 53.04
C MET A 1 23.97 -39.60 52.55
N THR A 2 23.97 -38.37 52.04
CA THR A 2 22.78 -37.67 51.53
C THR A 2 22.96 -37.53 50.02
N ALA A 3 22.06 -38.16 49.25
CA ALA A 3 22.08 -38.14 47.80
C ALA A 3 21.57 -36.78 47.29
N ALA A 4 22.39 -36.11 46.48
CA ALA A 4 22.10 -34.81 45.89
C ALA A 4 21.08 -34.93 44.75
N SER A 5 20.15 -33.97 44.70
CA SER A 5 19.13 -33.78 43.68
C SER A 5 19.72 -33.36 42.32
N PRO A 6 19.08 -33.72 41.19
CA PRO A 6 19.55 -33.34 39.86
C PRO A 6 19.22 -31.87 39.54
N PRO A 7 19.99 -31.22 38.65
CA PRO A 7 19.79 -29.81 38.32
C PRO A 7 18.57 -29.61 37.40
N PRO A 8 17.95 -28.42 37.40
CA PRO A 8 16.76 -28.13 36.60
C PRO A 8 17.11 -28.02 35.11
N LEU A 9 16.27 -28.62 34.27
CA LEU A 9 16.32 -28.51 32.80
C LEU A 9 16.03 -27.07 32.38
N THR A 10 16.96 -26.45 31.66
CA THR A 10 16.81 -25.15 31.03
C THR A 10 15.84 -25.21 29.85
N PRO A 11 14.92 -24.23 29.70
CA PRO A 11 13.98 -24.22 28.59
C PRO A 11 14.70 -23.98 27.25
N PRO A 12 14.21 -24.54 26.13
CA PRO A 12 14.81 -24.33 24.82
C PRO A 12 14.70 -22.87 24.40
N GLN A 13 15.83 -22.26 24.03
CA GLN A 13 15.90 -20.90 23.53
C GLN A 13 15.18 -20.81 22.17
N LEU A 14 14.10 -20.05 22.11
CA LEU A 14 13.48 -19.65 20.85
C LEU A 14 14.46 -18.76 20.05
N PRO A 15 14.54 -18.91 18.71
CA PRO A 15 15.36 -18.01 17.91
C PRO A 15 14.84 -16.58 18.05
N PHE A 16 15.72 -15.68 18.47
CA PHE A 16 15.45 -14.25 18.60
C PHE A 16 14.86 -13.69 17.30
N SER A 17 13.61 -13.26 17.34
CA SER A 17 13.09 -12.36 16.31
C SER A 17 13.89 -11.05 16.35
N PRO A 18 14.41 -10.54 15.23
CA PRO A 18 15.12 -9.26 15.23
C PRO A 18 14.17 -8.18 15.74
N ARG A 19 14.56 -7.49 16.82
CA ARG A 19 13.84 -6.32 17.33
C ARG A 19 13.74 -5.31 16.18
N ARG A 20 12.52 -4.89 15.82
CA ARG A 20 12.34 -3.78 14.86
C ARG A 20 13.14 -2.59 15.36
N PRO A 21 13.97 -1.94 14.51
CA PRO A 21 14.59 -0.69 14.89
C PRO A 21 13.51 0.34 15.24
N PRO A 22 13.75 1.25 16.19
CA PRO A 22 12.81 2.32 16.48
C PRO A 22 12.49 3.09 15.18
N PRO A 23 11.24 3.50 14.95
CA PRO A 23 10.88 4.24 13.74
C PRO A 23 11.76 5.50 13.67
N ARG A 24 12.54 5.61 12.58
CA ARG A 24 13.35 6.81 12.31
C ARG A 24 12.39 7.99 12.08
N PRO A 25 12.69 9.19 12.59
CA PRO A 25 11.86 10.36 12.32
C PRO A 25 11.82 10.63 10.81
N ILE A 26 10.62 10.66 10.25
CA ILE A 26 10.36 11.01 8.85
C ILE A 26 10.38 12.53 8.75
N SER A 27 11.11 13.09 7.78
CA SER A 27 11.04 14.53 7.49
C SER A 27 9.60 14.89 7.10
N LYS A 28 9.05 15.96 7.67
CA LYS A 28 7.68 16.39 7.35
C LYS A 28 7.67 17.72 6.63
N GLU A 29 6.83 17.85 5.62
CA GLU A 29 6.53 19.12 5.00
C GLU A 29 5.41 19.78 5.82
N LEU A 30 5.62 21.05 6.18
CA LEU A 30 4.68 21.80 7.00
C LEU A 30 4.05 22.88 6.12
N HIS A 31 2.78 22.69 5.77
CA HIS A 31 2.01 23.71 5.09
C HIS A 31 1.29 24.56 6.13
N PHE A 32 1.65 25.84 6.18
CA PHE A 32 0.96 26.84 6.99
C PHE A 32 -0.15 27.50 6.17
N ASN A 33 -1.30 27.67 6.79
CA ASN A 33 -2.47 28.26 6.15
C ASN A 33 -2.43 29.79 6.16
N HIS A 34 -1.37 30.39 5.59
CA HIS A 34 -1.19 31.84 5.64
C HIS A 34 -2.07 32.64 4.65
N ASP A 35 -2.70 31.99 3.65
CA ASP A 35 -3.54 32.65 2.62
C ASP A 35 -4.74 31.80 2.13
N LEU A 36 -5.27 30.91 2.97
CA LEU A 36 -6.30 29.91 2.57
C LEU A 36 -5.83 28.98 1.43
N SER A 37 -4.53 28.97 1.09
CA SER A 37 -3.97 28.15 0.02
C SER A 37 -4.05 26.66 0.36
N ALA A 38 -3.75 26.31 1.61
CA ALA A 38 -3.89 24.95 2.14
C ALA A 38 -5.36 24.50 2.15
N THR A 39 -6.29 25.36 2.58
CA THR A 39 -7.73 25.03 2.60
C THR A 39 -8.32 24.94 1.21
N LYS A 40 -7.86 25.74 0.24
CA LYS A 40 -8.24 25.63 -1.17
C LYS A 40 -7.77 24.32 -1.79
N LYS A 41 -6.53 23.88 -1.54
CA LYS A 41 -6.04 22.56 -1.98
C LYS A 41 -6.84 21.43 -1.35
N LEU A 42 -7.07 21.48 -0.04
CA LEU A 42 -7.94 20.50 0.63
C LEU A 42 -9.34 20.47 0.00
N GLN A 43 -9.93 21.64 -0.26
CA GLN A 43 -11.22 21.76 -0.91
C GLN A 43 -11.20 21.19 -2.33
N ALA A 44 -10.16 21.42 -3.13
CA ALA A 44 -10.05 20.88 -4.48
C ALA A 44 -10.11 19.34 -4.49
N GLY A 45 -9.41 18.68 -3.55
CA GLY A 45 -9.48 17.22 -3.39
C GLY A 45 -10.88 16.74 -2.97
N VAL A 46 -11.56 17.46 -2.08
CA VAL A 46 -12.95 17.19 -1.69
C VAL A 46 -13.92 17.37 -2.85
N ASP A 47 -13.78 18.47 -3.59
CA ASP A 47 -14.62 18.81 -4.73
C ASP A 47 -14.45 17.77 -5.85
N LEU A 48 -13.23 17.29 -6.10
CA LEU A 48 -12.98 16.21 -7.07
C LEU A 48 -13.73 14.93 -6.71
N VAL A 49 -13.63 14.50 -5.45
CA VAL A 49 -14.33 13.30 -4.96
C VAL A 49 -15.84 13.48 -5.04
N ALA A 50 -16.35 14.62 -4.60
CA ALA A 50 -17.79 14.89 -4.60
C ALA A 50 -18.36 15.06 -6.00
N ASN A 51 -17.59 15.64 -6.93
CA ASN A 51 -18.00 15.74 -8.33
C ASN A 51 -17.99 14.36 -9.01
N LEU A 52 -17.02 13.50 -8.71
CA LEU A 52 -16.95 12.14 -9.27
C LEU A 52 -18.04 11.23 -8.69
N VAL A 53 -18.13 11.11 -7.36
CA VAL A 53 -19.12 10.25 -6.70
C VAL A 53 -20.53 10.84 -6.84
N GLY A 54 -20.65 12.16 -6.90
CA GLY A 54 -21.93 12.85 -7.07
C GLY A 54 -22.65 12.55 -8.38
N VAL A 55 -21.96 12.10 -9.44
CA VAL A 55 -22.63 11.67 -10.68
C VAL A 55 -23.46 10.41 -10.51
N THR A 56 -23.19 9.60 -9.47
CA THR A 56 -23.96 8.38 -9.19
C THR A 56 -25.25 8.66 -8.42
N LEU A 57 -25.42 9.88 -7.89
CA LEU A 57 -26.56 10.23 -7.05
C LEU A 57 -27.88 10.34 -7.85
N GLY A 58 -28.90 9.64 -7.36
CA GLY A 58 -30.28 9.75 -7.84
C GLY A 58 -30.65 8.70 -8.89
N PRO A 59 -31.93 8.68 -9.32
CA PRO A 59 -32.47 7.63 -10.20
C PRO A 59 -31.90 7.67 -11.63
N LYS A 60 -31.35 8.82 -12.03
CA LYS A 60 -30.64 9.02 -13.31
C LYS A 60 -29.14 9.22 -13.08
N GLY A 61 -28.61 8.59 -12.03
CA GLY A 61 -27.18 8.51 -11.77
C GLY A 61 -26.45 7.83 -12.94
N ARG A 62 -25.18 8.17 -13.11
CA ARG A 62 -24.31 7.62 -14.14
C ARG A 62 -23.36 6.62 -13.51
N ASN A 63 -23.07 5.54 -14.23
CA ASN A 63 -22.07 4.57 -13.81
C ASN A 63 -20.66 5.15 -13.95
N VAL A 64 -19.80 4.81 -12.99
CA VAL A 64 -18.37 5.11 -13.02
C VAL A 64 -17.62 3.84 -13.44
N VAL A 65 -16.66 4.00 -14.35
CA VAL A 65 -15.82 2.91 -14.83
C VAL A 65 -14.49 2.98 -14.10
N LEU A 66 -14.17 1.93 -13.34
CA LEU A 66 -12.92 1.79 -12.62
C LEU A 66 -12.00 0.84 -13.39
N SER A 67 -10.80 1.34 -13.71
CA SER A 67 -9.75 0.51 -14.33
C SER A 67 -9.21 -0.48 -13.30
N ASN A 68 -9.21 -1.76 -13.62
CA ASN A 68 -8.58 -2.77 -12.78
C ASN A 68 -7.15 -3.04 -13.26
N LYS A 69 -6.21 -3.30 -12.33
CA LYS A 69 -4.82 -3.64 -12.68
C LYS A 69 -4.72 -4.93 -13.49
N TYR A 70 -5.64 -5.86 -13.26
CA TYR A 70 -5.74 -7.15 -13.96
C TYR A 70 -7.21 -7.48 -14.24
N GLY A 71 -7.52 -7.88 -15.47
CA GLY A 71 -8.88 -8.27 -15.88
C GLY A 71 -9.74 -7.12 -16.42
N PRO A 72 -11.05 -7.34 -16.62
CA PRO A 72 -11.93 -6.34 -17.21
C PRO A 72 -12.19 -5.17 -16.25
N PRO A 73 -12.53 -3.98 -16.78
CA PRO A 73 -12.88 -2.82 -15.96
C PRO A 73 -14.14 -3.11 -15.13
N LYS A 74 -14.22 -2.51 -13.94
CA LYS A 74 -15.37 -2.63 -13.05
C LYS A 74 -16.31 -1.45 -13.32
N ILE A 75 -17.54 -1.73 -13.71
CA ILE A 75 -18.59 -0.71 -13.85
C ILE A 75 -19.33 -0.68 -12.50
N VAL A 76 -19.43 0.49 -11.90
CA VAL A 76 -19.95 0.64 -10.53
C VAL A 76 -20.85 1.87 -10.43
N ASN A 77 -21.96 1.72 -9.71
CA ASN A 77 -22.84 2.81 -9.30
C ASN A 77 -22.77 3.12 -7.79
N ASP A 78 -22.18 2.21 -7.00
CA ASP A 78 -21.94 2.39 -5.57
C ASP A 78 -20.82 3.40 -5.28
N GLY A 79 -21.14 4.44 -4.50
CA GLY A 79 -20.22 5.50 -4.09
C GLY A 79 -19.12 5.03 -3.15
N GLU A 80 -19.34 4.00 -2.33
CA GLU A 80 -18.34 3.51 -1.37
C GLU A 80 -17.19 2.78 -2.09
N THR A 81 -17.52 1.92 -3.06
CA THR A 81 -16.55 1.25 -3.92
C THR A 81 -15.70 2.27 -4.68
N ILE A 82 -16.32 3.33 -5.23
CA ILE A 82 -15.61 4.39 -5.94
C ILE A 82 -14.64 5.12 -4.99
N LEU A 83 -15.11 5.50 -3.79
CA LEU A 83 -14.31 6.19 -2.78
C LEU A 83 -13.03 5.44 -2.37
N LYS A 84 -13.07 4.11 -2.34
CA LYS A 84 -11.92 3.27 -1.94
C LYS A 84 -10.78 3.33 -2.95
N GLU A 85 -11.09 3.58 -4.23
CA GLU A 85 -10.11 3.61 -5.32
C GLU A 85 -9.53 5.02 -5.58
N ILE A 86 -10.14 6.10 -5.04
CA ILE A 86 -9.66 7.46 -5.28
C ILE A 86 -8.44 7.75 -4.40
N GLU A 87 -7.30 7.99 -5.06
CA GLU A 87 -6.09 8.54 -4.47
C GLU A 87 -5.53 9.62 -5.40
N LEU A 88 -5.13 10.77 -4.83
CA LEU A 88 -4.53 11.88 -5.57
C LEU A 88 -3.03 11.94 -5.31
N GLU A 89 -2.29 12.41 -6.31
CA GLU A 89 -0.84 12.61 -6.27
C GLU A 89 -0.45 13.77 -5.35
N ASP A 90 -1.14 14.91 -5.43
CA ASP A 90 -0.92 16.02 -4.50
C ASP A 90 -1.35 15.59 -3.10
N ALA A 91 -0.39 15.59 -2.19
CA ALA A 91 -0.61 15.05 -0.86
C ALA A 91 -1.62 15.87 -0.05
N MET A 92 -1.71 17.19 -0.26
CA MET A 92 -2.69 18.06 0.41
C MET A 92 -4.10 17.81 -0.12
N GLU A 93 -4.28 17.70 -1.43
CA GLU A 93 -5.57 17.31 -2.01
C GLU A 93 -5.99 15.91 -1.53
N ASN A 94 -5.04 14.97 -1.48
CA ASN A 94 -5.27 13.62 -1.00
C ASN A 94 -5.62 13.55 0.51
N VAL A 95 -5.14 14.49 1.33
CA VAL A 95 -5.66 14.64 2.71
C VAL A 95 -7.15 14.97 2.67
N GLY A 96 -7.58 15.89 1.80
CA GLY A 96 -9.00 16.20 1.58
C GLY A 96 -9.82 14.97 1.19
N VAL A 97 -9.31 14.18 0.23
CA VAL A 97 -9.91 12.91 -0.19
C VAL A 97 -10.07 11.94 0.98
N LYS A 98 -9.01 11.75 1.78
CA LYS A 98 -9.02 10.83 2.93
C LYS A 98 -10.03 11.25 4.01
N LEU A 99 -10.18 12.55 4.25
CA LEU A 99 -11.15 13.09 5.22
C LEU A 99 -12.59 12.76 4.79
N VAL A 100 -12.92 13.00 3.52
CA VAL A 100 -14.26 12.72 2.98
C VAL A 100 -14.51 11.22 2.86
N ARG A 101 -13.48 10.45 2.49
CA ARG A 101 -13.55 8.98 2.46
C ARG A 101 -13.90 8.40 3.83
N GLN A 102 -13.32 8.92 4.90
CA GLN A 102 -13.66 8.50 6.26
C GLN A 102 -15.12 8.81 6.61
N ALA A 103 -15.66 9.91 6.10
CA ALA A 103 -17.07 10.26 6.27
C ALA A 103 -17.98 9.25 5.58
N GLY A 104 -17.75 9.00 4.29
CA GLY A 104 -18.53 8.08 3.48
C GLY A 104 -18.47 6.64 4.00
N ALA A 105 -17.26 6.16 4.33
CA ALA A 105 -17.07 4.81 4.87
C ALA A 105 -17.84 4.60 6.18
N ARG A 106 -17.77 5.55 7.12
CA ARG A 106 -18.51 5.41 8.38
C ARG A 106 -20.03 5.51 8.22
N THR A 107 -20.52 6.33 7.29
CA THR A 107 -21.96 6.35 6.95
C THR A 107 -22.37 4.96 6.45
N ASN A 108 -21.58 4.37 5.55
CA ASN A 108 -21.84 3.04 5.02
C ASN A 108 -21.79 1.97 6.12
N ASP A 109 -20.82 2.01 7.03
CA ASP A 109 -20.71 1.05 8.14
C ASP A 109 -21.95 1.05 9.07
N ILE A 110 -22.64 2.18 9.20
CA ILE A 110 -23.77 2.35 10.13
C ILE A 110 -25.12 2.17 9.45
N ALA A 111 -25.31 2.80 8.30
CA ALA A 111 -26.58 2.81 7.58
C ALA A 111 -26.60 1.82 6.40
N GLY A 112 -25.43 1.48 5.84
CA GLY A 112 -25.29 0.63 4.65
C GLY A 112 -25.84 1.25 3.36
N ASP A 113 -26.14 2.55 3.38
CA ASP A 113 -26.55 3.39 2.26
C ASP A 113 -26.24 4.87 2.63
N GLY A 114 -26.37 5.81 1.69
CA GLY A 114 -26.22 7.26 1.91
C GLY A 114 -24.79 7.78 1.85
N CYS A 115 -23.86 6.97 1.36
CA CYS A 115 -22.46 7.35 1.17
C CYS A 115 -22.34 8.59 0.28
N THR A 116 -22.96 8.56 -0.90
CA THR A 116 -22.93 9.69 -1.86
C THR A 116 -23.57 10.95 -1.29
N THR A 117 -24.71 10.83 -0.61
CA THR A 117 -25.38 11.97 0.05
C THR A 117 -24.48 12.60 1.11
N SER A 118 -23.77 11.78 1.90
CA SER A 118 -22.83 12.26 2.93
C SER A 118 -21.67 13.05 2.33
N ILE A 119 -21.11 12.59 1.22
CA ILE A 119 -20.01 13.25 0.51
C ILE A 119 -20.46 14.60 -0.05
N VAL A 120 -21.62 14.65 -0.71
CA VAL A 120 -22.16 15.87 -1.32
C VAL A 120 -22.52 16.91 -0.26
N LEU A 121 -23.05 16.46 0.89
CA LEU A 121 -23.29 17.35 2.03
C LEU A 121 -21.97 17.86 2.64
N ALA A 122 -20.95 17.01 2.75
CA ALA A 122 -19.63 17.43 3.22
C ALA A 122 -19.01 18.49 2.28
N GLN A 123 -19.13 18.28 0.97
CA GLN A 123 -18.73 19.26 -0.04
C GLN A 123 -19.44 20.60 0.14
N GLY A 124 -20.77 20.58 0.31
CA GLY A 124 -21.56 21.78 0.54
C GLY A 124 -21.13 22.55 1.78
N LEU A 125 -20.92 21.86 2.90
CA LEU A 125 -20.46 22.49 4.15
C LEU A 125 -19.06 23.08 4.02
N ILE A 126 -18.12 22.38 3.37
CA ILE A 126 -16.75 22.86 3.20
C ILE A 126 -16.71 24.05 2.24
N SER A 127 -17.42 23.97 1.11
CA SER A 127 -17.48 25.04 0.11
C SER A 127 -18.10 26.32 0.69
N GLU A 128 -19.25 26.21 1.35
CA GLU A 128 -19.93 27.34 1.99
C GLU A 128 -19.16 27.87 3.20
N GLY A 129 -18.52 26.98 3.96
CA GLY A 129 -17.67 27.34 5.08
C GLY A 129 -16.43 28.13 4.64
N ASN A 130 -15.73 27.68 3.60
CA ASN A 130 -14.54 28.35 3.07
C ASN A 130 -14.83 29.76 2.55
N LYS A 131 -16.02 30.00 1.97
CA LYS A 131 -16.46 31.35 1.58
C LYS A 131 -16.53 32.30 2.77
N VAL A 132 -17.03 31.82 3.91
CA VAL A 132 -17.14 32.60 5.15
C VAL A 132 -15.77 32.76 5.83
N LEU A 133 -14.92 31.73 5.80
CA LEU A 133 -13.55 31.82 6.33
C LEU A 133 -12.68 32.80 5.54
N ALA A 134 -12.90 32.91 4.24
CA ALA A 134 -12.23 33.93 3.41
C ALA A 134 -12.54 35.37 3.84
N ALA A 135 -13.68 35.58 4.52
CA ALA A 135 -14.03 36.87 5.11
C ALA A 135 -13.39 37.13 6.49
N GLY A 136 -12.54 36.22 7.00
CA GLY A 136 -11.80 36.40 8.26
C GLY A 136 -12.55 35.99 9.53
N MET A 137 -13.71 35.35 9.41
CA MET A 137 -14.54 34.93 10.55
C MET A 137 -13.91 33.78 11.35
N ASN A 138 -14.30 33.63 12.62
CA ASN A 138 -13.73 32.60 13.49
C ASN A 138 -14.24 31.18 13.15
N PRO A 139 -13.36 30.26 12.69
CA PRO A 139 -13.75 28.90 12.33
C PRO A 139 -14.29 28.09 13.51
N VAL A 140 -13.82 28.36 14.74
CA VAL A 140 -14.22 27.59 15.92
C VAL A 140 -15.68 27.86 16.26
N GLN A 141 -16.12 29.11 16.18
CA GLN A 141 -17.50 29.49 16.47
C GLN A 141 -18.45 29.06 15.36
N ILE A 142 -18.04 29.18 14.09
CA ILE A 142 -18.79 28.64 12.95
C ILE A 142 -19.00 27.14 13.11
N ALA A 143 -17.95 26.38 13.43
CA ALA A 143 -18.02 24.94 13.65
C ALA A 143 -18.95 24.56 14.81
N ARG A 144 -18.97 25.36 15.90
CA ARG A 144 -19.91 25.16 17.02
C ARG A 144 -21.36 25.41 16.60
N GLY A 145 -21.62 26.47 15.83
CA GLY A 145 -22.95 26.76 15.28
C GLY A 145 -23.46 25.65 14.37
N ILE A 146 -22.60 25.09 13.51
CA ILE A 146 -22.91 23.90 12.68
C ILE A 146 -23.26 22.69 13.56
N GLU A 147 -22.47 22.40 14.60
CA GLU A 147 -22.68 21.25 15.48
C GLU A 147 -24.01 21.37 16.27
N GLN A 148 -24.31 22.54 16.81
CA GLN A 148 -25.55 22.81 17.53
C GLN A 148 -26.77 22.70 16.60
N THR A 149 -26.68 23.29 15.41
CA THR A 149 -27.75 23.21 14.41
C THR A 149 -28.02 21.76 14.01
N ALA A 150 -26.96 20.97 13.76
CA ALA A 150 -27.09 19.56 13.43
C ALA A 150 -27.80 18.76 14.55
N LYS A 151 -27.46 19.01 15.82
CA LYS A 151 -28.10 18.33 16.97
C LYS A 151 -29.60 18.58 17.01
N VAL A 152 -30.04 19.83 16.84
CA VAL A 152 -31.46 20.20 16.85
C VAL A 152 -32.19 19.64 15.62
N LEU A 153 -31.55 19.66 14.44
CA LEU A 153 -32.15 19.08 13.24
C LEU A 153 -32.32 17.56 13.31
N VAL A 154 -31.48 16.83 14.07
CA VAL A 154 -31.69 15.40 14.32
C VAL A 154 -32.95 15.16 15.15
N SER A 155 -33.20 15.98 16.18
CA SER A 155 -34.47 15.88 16.93
C SER A 155 -35.67 16.19 16.04
N GLU A 156 -35.57 17.19 15.17
CA GLU A 156 -36.63 17.51 14.21
C GLU A 156 -36.85 16.42 13.17
N LEU A 157 -35.78 15.75 12.71
CA LEU A 157 -35.88 14.60 11.81
C LEU A 157 -36.64 13.45 12.46
N ASN A 158 -36.35 13.14 13.74
CA ASN A 158 -37.06 12.09 14.46
C ASN A 158 -38.57 12.35 14.60
N LEU A 159 -38.99 13.62 14.60
CA LEU A 159 -40.40 14.00 14.60
C LEU A 159 -41.06 13.82 13.22
N LEU A 160 -40.28 13.90 12.14
CA LEU A 160 -40.75 13.66 10.76
C LEU A 160 -40.75 12.18 10.38
N THR A 161 -39.97 11.36 11.10
CA THR A 161 -39.86 9.92 10.88
C THR A 161 -41.19 9.22 11.13
N ARG A 162 -41.56 8.34 10.19
CA ARG A 162 -42.71 7.44 10.32
C ARG A 162 -42.23 5.99 10.34
N GLU A 163 -42.91 5.13 11.10
CA GLU A 163 -42.66 3.69 11.04
C GLU A 163 -43.00 3.12 9.66
N VAL A 164 -42.15 2.22 9.16
CA VAL A 164 -42.30 1.62 7.83
C VAL A 164 -43.40 0.56 7.81
N GLN A 165 -44.28 0.64 6.80
CA GLN A 165 -45.27 -0.41 6.53
C GLN A 165 -44.70 -1.49 5.62
N ASP A 166 -45.27 -2.70 5.65
CA ASP A 166 -44.71 -3.85 4.93
C ASP A 166 -44.70 -3.67 3.40
N GLU A 167 -45.64 -2.90 2.84
CA GLU A 167 -45.69 -2.53 1.42
C GLU A 167 -44.60 -1.50 1.05
N GLU A 168 -44.22 -0.64 2.00
CA GLU A 168 -43.23 0.41 1.81
C GLU A 168 -41.79 -0.14 1.79
N ILE A 169 -41.55 -1.30 2.40
CA ILE A 169 -40.24 -1.98 2.36
C ILE A 169 -39.82 -2.28 0.92
N ALA A 170 -40.77 -2.72 0.08
CA ALA A 170 -40.51 -3.00 -1.32
C ALA A 170 -40.15 -1.72 -2.09
N ASN A 171 -40.82 -0.62 -1.79
CA ASN A 171 -40.57 0.68 -2.40
C ASN A 171 -39.20 1.24 -2.01
N VAL A 172 -38.84 1.21 -0.72
CA VAL A 172 -37.52 1.63 -0.23
C VAL A 172 -36.42 0.80 -0.90
N ALA A 173 -36.55 -0.53 -0.91
CA ALA A 173 -35.59 -1.41 -1.55
C ALA A 173 -35.48 -1.16 -3.06
N ALA A 174 -36.60 -0.93 -3.75
CA ALA A 174 -36.61 -0.65 -5.18
C ALA A 174 -35.91 0.68 -5.52
N VAL A 175 -36.15 1.74 -4.73
CA VAL A 175 -35.51 3.05 -4.92
C VAL A 175 -33.99 2.93 -4.76
N SER A 176 -33.52 2.27 -3.69
CA SER A 176 -32.08 2.04 -3.48
C SER A 176 -31.46 1.09 -4.53
N ALA A 177 -32.23 0.17 -5.11
CA ALA A 177 -31.78 -0.68 -6.22
C ALA A 177 -31.73 0.02 -7.60
N GLY A 178 -31.97 1.33 -7.66
CA GLY A 178 -32.02 2.10 -8.92
C GLY A 178 -33.35 2.03 -9.65
N ASN A 179 -34.46 1.99 -8.91
CA ASN A 179 -35.84 1.74 -9.38
C ASN A 179 -36.10 0.34 -9.94
N ASP A 180 -35.38 -0.67 -9.45
CA ASP A 180 -35.65 -2.08 -9.77
C ASP A 180 -36.69 -2.66 -8.80
N TYR A 181 -37.96 -2.61 -9.21
CA TYR A 181 -39.06 -3.15 -8.42
C TYR A 181 -39.05 -4.68 -8.32
N ALA A 182 -38.43 -5.40 -9.26
CA ALA A 182 -38.34 -6.85 -9.16
C ALA A 182 -37.41 -7.25 -8.01
N VAL A 183 -36.26 -6.57 -7.89
CA VAL A 183 -35.34 -6.71 -6.76
C VAL A 183 -35.99 -6.26 -5.45
N GLY A 184 -36.66 -5.09 -5.44
CA GLY A 184 -37.33 -4.57 -4.25
C GLY A 184 -38.40 -5.52 -3.69
N ASN A 185 -39.24 -6.07 -4.57
CA ASN A 185 -40.25 -7.06 -4.20
C ASN A 185 -39.63 -8.36 -3.65
N MET A 186 -38.52 -8.82 -4.24
CA MET A 186 -37.81 -10.01 -3.76
C MET A 186 -37.20 -9.81 -2.38
N ILE A 187 -36.62 -8.64 -2.11
CA ILE A 187 -36.08 -8.29 -0.78
C ILE A 187 -37.21 -8.21 0.24
N ALA A 188 -38.32 -7.56 -0.10
CA ALA A 188 -39.49 -7.48 0.77
C ALA A 188 -40.08 -8.86 1.06
N GLU A 189 -40.16 -9.74 0.06
CA GLU A 189 -40.60 -11.13 0.24
C GLU A 189 -39.63 -11.91 1.15
N ALA A 190 -38.33 -11.77 0.93
CA ALA A 190 -37.31 -12.39 1.77
C ALA A 190 -37.50 -11.97 3.23
N LEU A 191 -37.55 -10.66 3.51
CA LEU A 191 -37.73 -10.10 4.85
C LEU A 191 -39.08 -10.48 5.48
N ARG A 192 -40.15 -10.59 4.70
CA ARG A 192 -41.46 -11.07 5.19
C ARG A 192 -41.39 -12.51 5.67
N ARG A 193 -40.68 -13.38 4.93
CA ARG A 193 -40.56 -14.80 5.25
C ARG A 193 -39.58 -15.09 6.40
N VAL A 194 -38.47 -14.35 6.51
CA VAL A 194 -37.50 -14.51 7.62
C VAL A 194 -37.82 -13.65 8.85
N GLY A 195 -38.74 -12.71 8.72
CA GLY A 195 -39.10 -11.72 9.74
C GLY A 195 -38.21 -10.47 9.69
N ARG A 196 -38.67 -9.39 10.34
CA ARG A 196 -38.02 -8.07 10.35
C ARG A 196 -36.57 -8.07 10.85
N LYS A 197 -36.20 -9.03 11.71
CA LYS A 197 -34.83 -9.23 12.23
C LYS A 197 -34.12 -10.44 11.62
N GLY A 198 -34.71 -11.04 10.59
CA GLY A 198 -34.16 -12.20 9.93
C GLY A 198 -32.92 -11.88 9.12
N VAL A 199 -32.13 -12.91 8.85
CA VAL A 199 -30.88 -12.80 8.12
C VAL A 199 -31.14 -13.02 6.65
N VAL A 200 -30.76 -12.05 5.82
CA VAL A 200 -30.75 -12.16 4.37
C VAL A 200 -29.30 -12.11 3.90
N ARG A 201 -28.89 -13.09 3.10
CA ARG A 201 -27.56 -13.20 2.50
C ARG A 201 -27.67 -13.18 0.98
N ILE A 202 -26.68 -12.58 0.36
CA ILE A 202 -26.59 -12.46 -1.10
C ILE A 202 -25.45 -13.37 -1.56
N GLU A 203 -25.72 -14.22 -2.54
CA GLU A 203 -24.76 -15.16 -3.12
C GLU A 203 -24.73 -15.05 -4.64
N ASP A 204 -23.61 -15.43 -5.26
CA ASP A 204 -23.48 -15.44 -6.71
C ASP A 204 -24.27 -16.63 -7.28
N GLY A 205 -25.24 -16.34 -8.15
CA GLY A 205 -26.04 -17.33 -8.83
C GLY A 205 -25.31 -17.98 -10.00
N ARG A 206 -25.61 -19.25 -10.28
CA ARG A 206 -25.11 -19.95 -11.49
C ARG A 206 -26.01 -19.74 -12.70
N CYS A 207 -27.25 -19.34 -12.47
CA CYS A 207 -28.26 -19.10 -13.51
C CYS A 207 -28.28 -17.62 -13.90
N SER A 208 -28.85 -17.29 -15.06
CA SER A 208 -29.05 -15.89 -15.48
C SER A 208 -30.13 -15.18 -14.65
N GLU A 209 -31.04 -15.93 -14.02
CA GLU A 209 -32.14 -15.40 -13.22
C GLU A 209 -31.78 -15.35 -11.72
N THR A 210 -32.27 -14.33 -11.04
CA THR A 210 -32.10 -14.16 -9.59
C THR A 210 -33.14 -15.00 -8.85
N ASN A 211 -32.72 -15.82 -7.90
CA ASN A 211 -33.58 -16.73 -7.16
C ASN A 211 -33.53 -16.48 -5.65
N LEU A 212 -34.67 -16.59 -4.97
CA LEU A 212 -34.79 -16.55 -3.51
C LEU A 212 -34.90 -17.98 -2.95
N LYS A 213 -33.94 -18.38 -2.11
CA LYS A 213 -33.96 -19.66 -1.40
C LYS A 213 -34.02 -19.42 0.10
N ILE A 214 -34.91 -20.11 0.80
CA ILE A 214 -34.95 -20.09 2.26
C ILE A 214 -34.32 -21.36 2.79
N VAL A 215 -33.41 -21.19 3.72
CA VAL A 215 -32.73 -22.27 4.41
C VAL A 215 -32.82 -22.06 5.91
N GLU A 216 -32.83 -23.14 6.66
CA GLU A 216 -32.78 -23.07 8.10
C GLU A 216 -31.34 -22.80 8.56
N GLY A 217 -31.19 -22.01 9.62
CA GLY A 217 -29.90 -21.71 10.19
C GLY A 217 -29.93 -20.54 11.17
N MET A 218 -28.74 -20.14 11.62
CA MET A 218 -28.55 -19.09 12.62
C MET A 218 -27.33 -18.23 12.28
N GLN A 219 -27.42 -16.93 12.60
CA GLN A 219 -26.27 -16.02 12.63
C GLN A 219 -26.02 -15.48 14.03
N PHE A 220 -24.75 -15.32 14.40
CA PHE A 220 -24.32 -14.63 15.61
C PHE A 220 -23.03 -13.83 15.40
N ASP A 221 -22.82 -12.84 16.27
CA ASP A 221 -21.77 -11.82 16.13
C ASP A 221 -20.44 -12.26 16.77
N ARG A 222 -19.87 -13.33 16.21
CA ARG A 222 -18.50 -13.78 16.47
C ARG A 222 -17.85 -14.20 15.16
N GLY A 223 -16.65 -13.68 14.87
CA GLY A 223 -15.89 -14.08 13.69
C GLY A 223 -14.71 -15.00 14.00
N TYR A 224 -13.87 -15.19 12.98
CA TYR A 224 -12.67 -16.03 13.08
C TYR A 224 -11.66 -15.44 14.05
N LEU A 225 -10.99 -16.30 14.83
CA LEU A 225 -9.94 -15.88 15.76
C LEU A 225 -8.69 -15.34 15.06
N SER A 226 -8.42 -15.83 13.85
CA SER A 226 -7.24 -15.44 13.08
C SER A 226 -7.55 -15.36 11.59
N PRO A 227 -7.09 -14.30 10.88
CA PRO A 227 -7.22 -14.18 9.43
C PRO A 227 -6.56 -15.34 8.68
N TYR A 228 -5.64 -16.09 9.31
CA TYR A 228 -5.04 -17.27 8.71
C TYR A 228 -6.06 -18.39 8.43
N PHE A 229 -7.26 -18.34 9.00
CA PHE A 229 -8.34 -19.29 8.69
C PHE A 229 -9.09 -18.98 7.40
N VAL A 230 -9.00 -17.76 6.87
CA VAL A 230 -9.67 -17.32 5.62
C VAL A 230 -9.44 -18.32 4.48
N THR A 231 -10.52 -18.75 3.84
CA THR A 231 -10.49 -19.61 2.64
C THR A 231 -10.73 -18.76 1.39
N ASN A 232 -11.69 -17.85 1.42
CA ASN A 232 -11.94 -16.88 0.37
C ASN A 232 -11.24 -15.55 0.70
N ARG A 233 -10.13 -15.27 0.00
CA ARG A 233 -9.34 -14.05 0.20
C ARG A 233 -9.98 -12.78 -0.36
N ALA A 234 -10.94 -12.89 -1.29
CA ALA A 234 -11.59 -11.73 -1.88
C ALA A 234 -12.52 -11.06 -0.87
N ASP A 235 -13.38 -11.87 -0.23
CA ASP A 235 -14.34 -11.40 0.76
C ASP A 235 -13.78 -11.42 2.19
N MET A 236 -12.55 -11.93 2.37
CA MET A 236 -11.92 -12.19 3.67
C MET A 236 -12.81 -13.06 4.58
N THR A 237 -13.41 -14.11 4.02
CA THR A 237 -14.31 -15.03 4.73
C THR A 237 -13.79 -16.47 4.76
N VAL A 238 -14.22 -17.21 5.77
CA VAL A 238 -14.08 -18.67 5.82
C VAL A 238 -15.39 -19.27 5.37
N GLU A 239 -15.39 -19.96 4.24
CA GLU A 239 -16.53 -20.74 3.78
C GLU A 239 -16.21 -22.23 3.87
N PHE A 240 -17.06 -22.97 4.60
CA PHE A 240 -17.03 -24.42 4.68
C PHE A 240 -18.34 -25.03 4.19
N ASN A 241 -18.22 -26.11 3.41
CA ASN A 241 -19.35 -26.92 2.94
C ASN A 241 -19.31 -28.29 3.63
N ASP A 242 -20.45 -28.83 4.02
CA ASP A 242 -20.59 -30.08 4.78
C ASP A 242 -19.63 -30.13 5.98
N CYS A 243 -19.83 -29.16 6.88
CA CYS A 243 -18.96 -28.91 8.02
C CYS A 243 -19.48 -29.62 9.28
N LYS A 244 -18.56 -30.20 10.04
CA LYS A 244 -18.81 -30.68 11.40
C LYS A 244 -18.47 -29.60 12.43
N ILE A 245 -19.27 -29.49 13.48
CA ILE A 245 -19.18 -28.43 14.47
C ILE A 245 -18.91 -29.05 15.84
N LEU A 246 -17.78 -28.65 16.45
CA LEU A 246 -17.40 -29.00 17.81
C LEU A 246 -17.77 -27.86 18.75
N LEU A 247 -18.53 -28.17 19.81
CA LEU A 247 -19.02 -27.21 20.79
C LEU A 247 -18.41 -27.50 22.16
N VAL A 248 -17.61 -26.57 22.68
CA VAL A 248 -16.88 -26.72 23.95
C VAL A 248 -17.19 -25.57 24.87
N ASP A 249 -17.63 -25.85 26.09
CA ASP A 249 -17.99 -24.82 27.07
C ASP A 249 -16.80 -24.37 27.95
N LYS A 250 -15.58 -24.77 27.60
CA LYS A 250 -14.35 -24.45 28.31
C LYS A 250 -13.33 -23.80 27.38
N LYS A 251 -12.30 -23.21 27.99
CA LYS A 251 -11.10 -22.76 27.27
C LYS A 251 -10.25 -23.96 26.89
N ILE A 252 -9.82 -24.01 25.63
CA ILE A 252 -8.93 -25.06 25.15
C ILE A 252 -7.50 -24.65 25.46
N THR A 253 -6.95 -25.21 26.53
CA THR A 253 -5.58 -24.97 26.98
C THR A 253 -4.62 -25.88 26.24
N ASN A 254 -4.82 -27.20 26.36
CA ASN A 254 -3.92 -28.20 25.82
C ASN A 254 -4.33 -28.63 24.40
N PRO A 255 -3.39 -28.65 23.44
CA PRO A 255 -3.67 -29.12 22.09
C PRO A 255 -3.92 -30.63 22.02
N LYS A 256 -3.47 -31.39 23.03
CA LYS A 256 -3.62 -32.86 23.09
C LYS A 256 -5.07 -33.28 23.23
N ASP A 257 -5.86 -32.49 23.94
CA ASP A 257 -7.25 -32.79 24.24
C ASP A 257 -8.10 -32.85 22.95
N MET A 258 -7.73 -32.06 21.94
CA MET A 258 -8.38 -32.09 20.62
C MET A 258 -7.90 -33.20 19.69
N PHE A 259 -6.84 -33.94 20.04
CA PHE A 259 -6.14 -34.83 19.11
C PHE A 259 -7.08 -35.85 18.44
N ARG A 260 -7.98 -36.46 19.21
CA ARG A 260 -8.92 -37.47 18.73
C ARG A 260 -9.89 -36.92 17.67
N VAL A 261 -10.42 -35.72 17.91
CA VAL A 261 -11.33 -35.05 16.96
C VAL A 261 -10.57 -34.60 15.71
N LEU A 262 -9.37 -34.06 15.87
CA LEU A 262 -8.53 -33.63 14.75
C LEU A 262 -8.07 -34.81 13.88
N ASP A 263 -7.68 -35.93 14.48
CA ASP A 263 -7.32 -37.16 13.77
C ASP A 263 -8.51 -37.72 12.98
N SER A 264 -9.70 -37.70 13.57
CA SER A 264 -10.94 -38.07 12.87
C SER A 264 -11.23 -37.17 11.67
N ALA A 265 -11.06 -35.85 11.82
CA ALA A 265 -11.24 -34.87 10.74
C ALA A 265 -10.24 -35.07 9.59
N VAL A 266 -8.99 -35.44 9.89
CA VAL A 266 -7.96 -35.72 8.88
C VAL A 266 -8.24 -37.04 8.14
N LYS A 267 -8.60 -38.11 8.88
CA LYS A 267 -8.89 -39.43 8.31
C LYS A 267 -10.06 -39.40 7.33
N GLU A 268 -11.15 -38.73 7.72
CA GLU A 268 -12.37 -38.65 6.91
C GLU A 268 -12.40 -37.44 5.97
N LYS A 269 -11.42 -36.52 6.09
CA LYS A 269 -11.28 -35.31 5.27
C LYS A 269 -12.49 -34.36 5.30
N PHE A 270 -13.25 -34.34 6.40
CA PHE A 270 -14.32 -33.35 6.58
C PHE A 270 -13.79 -32.02 7.11
N GLN A 271 -14.59 -30.96 6.97
CA GLN A 271 -14.26 -29.60 7.41
C GLN A 271 -14.77 -29.39 8.84
N LEU A 272 -13.96 -28.83 9.74
CA LEU A 272 -14.25 -28.73 11.17
C LEU A 272 -14.33 -27.27 11.64
N LEU A 273 -15.45 -26.86 12.20
CA LEU A 273 -15.59 -25.62 12.96
C LEU A 273 -15.51 -25.94 14.46
N ILE A 274 -14.62 -25.25 15.18
CA ILE A 274 -14.50 -25.37 16.63
C ILE A 274 -15.02 -24.08 17.28
N ILE A 275 -16.04 -24.22 18.12
CA ILE A 275 -16.62 -23.14 18.92
C ILE A 275 -16.28 -23.42 20.38
N ALA A 276 -15.44 -22.58 20.98
CA ALA A 276 -15.03 -22.71 22.39
C ALA A 276 -15.11 -21.37 23.12
N GLU A 277 -15.06 -21.37 24.46
CA GLU A 277 -15.00 -20.11 25.22
C GLU A 277 -13.79 -19.26 24.80
N ASP A 278 -12.61 -19.89 24.79
CA ASP A 278 -11.37 -19.28 24.34
C ASP A 278 -10.35 -20.34 23.91
N PHE A 279 -9.29 -19.90 23.25
CA PHE A 279 -8.17 -20.74 22.83
C PHE A 279 -6.87 -20.16 23.37
N GLU A 280 -6.05 -20.99 24.02
CA GLU A 280 -4.68 -20.62 24.32
C GLU A 280 -3.84 -20.51 23.03
N PRO A 281 -2.83 -19.62 22.98
CA PRO A 281 -2.02 -19.39 21.78
C PRO A 281 -1.37 -20.65 21.21
N GLU A 282 -0.98 -21.60 22.07
CA GLU A 282 -0.35 -22.87 21.66
C GLU A 282 -1.32 -23.76 20.89
N SER A 283 -2.55 -23.92 21.40
CA SER A 283 -3.62 -24.68 20.77
C SER A 283 -4.06 -24.06 19.45
N LEU A 284 -4.17 -22.71 19.40
CA LEU A 284 -4.51 -21.99 18.18
C LEU A 284 -3.40 -22.09 17.12
N ALA A 285 -2.13 -21.98 17.52
CA ALA A 285 -0.98 -22.07 16.61
C ALA A 285 -0.91 -23.45 15.94
N LEU A 286 -1.25 -24.53 16.65
CA LEU A 286 -1.32 -25.87 16.08
C LEU A 286 -2.36 -25.95 14.95
N LEU A 287 -3.57 -25.44 15.18
CA LEU A 287 -4.65 -25.41 14.18
C LEU A 287 -4.23 -24.62 12.94
N ILE A 288 -3.68 -23.41 13.14
CA ILE A 288 -3.22 -22.55 12.04
C ILE A 288 -2.11 -23.24 11.24
N ARG A 289 -1.11 -23.82 11.92
CA ARG A 289 0.00 -24.50 11.26
C ARG A 289 -0.47 -25.67 10.40
N ASN A 290 -1.38 -26.48 10.91
CA ASN A 290 -1.91 -27.63 10.17
C ASN A 290 -2.85 -27.21 9.03
N LYS A 291 -3.58 -26.11 9.19
CA LYS A 291 -4.39 -25.51 8.12
C LYS A 291 -3.53 -24.93 7.00
N LEU A 292 -2.46 -24.21 7.33
CA LEU A 292 -1.52 -23.66 6.35
C LEU A 292 -0.78 -24.75 5.58
N LYS A 293 -0.50 -25.90 6.22
CA LYS A 293 0.04 -27.09 5.55
C LYS A 293 -0.98 -27.84 4.68
N GLY A 294 -2.27 -27.48 4.75
CA GLY A 294 -3.35 -28.15 4.02
C GLY A 294 -3.77 -29.51 4.57
N VAL A 295 -3.20 -29.93 5.71
CA VAL A 295 -3.50 -31.24 6.35
C VAL A 295 -4.89 -31.21 6.99
N LEU A 296 -5.27 -30.08 7.57
CA LEU A 296 -6.52 -29.90 8.31
C LEU A 296 -7.33 -28.75 7.72
N LYS A 297 -8.61 -28.98 7.39
CA LYS A 297 -9.55 -27.92 7.03
C LYS A 297 -10.38 -27.54 8.25
N ALA A 298 -9.80 -26.71 9.11
CA ALA A 298 -10.48 -26.27 10.33
C ALA A 298 -10.44 -24.74 10.52
N ALA A 299 -11.46 -24.23 11.22
CA ALA A 299 -11.51 -22.86 11.70
C ALA A 299 -11.97 -22.83 13.16
N ALA A 300 -11.51 -21.82 13.89
CA ALA A 300 -11.80 -21.64 15.30
C ALA A 300 -12.46 -20.28 15.55
N ILE A 301 -13.54 -20.29 16.32
CA ILE A 301 -14.29 -19.10 16.74
C ILE A 301 -14.56 -19.14 18.25
N LYS A 302 -14.76 -17.96 18.84
CA LYS A 302 -15.24 -17.87 20.23
C LYS A 302 -16.73 -18.16 20.30
N ALA A 303 -17.16 -18.67 21.44
CA ALA A 303 -18.56 -18.88 21.74
C ALA A 303 -19.35 -17.55 21.75
N PRO A 304 -20.67 -17.59 21.42
CA PRO A 304 -21.53 -16.43 21.51
C PRO A 304 -21.78 -16.12 22.99
N SER A 305 -21.51 -14.88 23.44
CA SER A 305 -21.59 -14.46 24.85
C SER A 305 -20.48 -14.99 25.79
N PHE A 306 -20.58 -14.66 27.07
CA PHE A 306 -19.70 -15.07 28.18
C PHE A 306 -20.55 -15.50 29.40
N GLY A 307 -19.93 -16.14 30.39
CA GLY A 307 -20.60 -16.63 31.61
C GLY A 307 -21.66 -17.70 31.32
N ASP A 308 -22.70 -17.78 32.14
CA ASP A 308 -23.76 -18.81 32.00
C ASP A 308 -24.52 -18.72 30.67
N ARG A 309 -24.60 -17.51 30.11
CA ARG A 309 -25.26 -17.26 28.81
C ARG A 309 -24.55 -17.99 27.68
N LYS A 310 -23.22 -18.11 27.73
CA LYS A 310 -22.42 -18.86 26.74
C LYS A 310 -22.92 -20.29 26.65
N SER A 311 -23.06 -20.97 27.79
CA SER A 311 -23.53 -22.35 27.88
C SER A 311 -24.92 -22.51 27.26
N ASP A 312 -25.76 -21.50 27.44
CA ASP A 312 -27.11 -21.41 26.87
C ASP A 312 -27.11 -21.23 25.35
N TYR A 313 -26.27 -20.34 24.83
CA TYR A 313 -26.09 -20.15 23.38
C TYR A 313 -25.45 -21.36 22.70
N LEU A 314 -24.49 -22.02 23.36
CA LEU A 314 -23.90 -23.27 22.86
C LEU A 314 -24.96 -24.38 22.79
N ASN A 315 -25.86 -24.47 23.77
CA ASN A 315 -26.99 -25.40 23.72
C ASN A 315 -27.96 -25.08 22.58
N ASP A 316 -28.17 -23.79 22.27
CA ASP A 316 -29.02 -23.38 21.15
C ASP A 316 -28.39 -23.78 19.79
N ILE A 317 -27.07 -23.60 19.63
CA ILE A 317 -26.32 -24.06 18.45
C ILE A 317 -26.32 -25.60 18.37
N ALA A 318 -26.19 -26.28 19.51
CA ALA A 318 -26.27 -27.74 19.59
C ALA A 318 -27.63 -28.25 19.10
N ALA A 319 -28.73 -27.65 19.55
CA ALA A 319 -30.07 -27.99 19.09
C ALA A 319 -30.26 -27.77 17.58
N LEU A 320 -29.72 -26.67 17.04
CA LEU A 320 -29.77 -26.38 15.61
C LEU A 320 -28.96 -27.38 14.77
N THR A 321 -27.75 -27.73 15.22
CA THR A 321 -26.79 -28.54 14.44
C THR A 321 -26.88 -30.04 14.73
N GLY A 322 -27.65 -30.44 15.75
CA GLY A 322 -27.77 -31.83 16.21
C GLY A 322 -26.53 -32.36 16.93
N GLY A 323 -25.64 -31.48 17.39
CA GLY A 323 -24.46 -31.83 18.18
C GLY A 323 -24.73 -31.80 19.68
N THR A 324 -23.74 -32.20 20.48
CA THR A 324 -23.80 -32.13 21.95
C THR A 324 -22.71 -31.20 22.47
N VAL A 325 -23.06 -30.35 23.44
CA VAL A 325 -22.07 -29.44 24.05
C VAL A 325 -21.20 -30.23 25.03
N ILE A 326 -19.89 -30.16 24.86
CA ILE A 326 -18.92 -30.77 25.78
C ILE A 326 -18.82 -29.90 27.03
N LYS A 327 -19.29 -30.45 28.15
CA LYS A 327 -19.27 -29.84 29.48
C LYS A 327 -18.79 -30.87 30.50
N ASP A 328 -17.77 -30.54 31.27
CA ASP A 328 -17.26 -31.43 32.33
C ASP A 328 -18.31 -31.69 33.42
N GLU A 329 -19.25 -30.75 33.64
CA GLU A 329 -20.39 -30.94 34.56
C GLU A 329 -21.28 -32.12 34.16
N MET A 330 -21.34 -32.43 32.86
CA MET A 330 -22.09 -33.56 32.29
C MET A 330 -21.22 -34.82 32.18
N GLY A 331 -19.98 -34.80 32.67
CA GLY A 331 -19.03 -35.92 32.61
C GLY A 331 -18.42 -36.17 31.22
N LEU A 332 -18.65 -35.28 30.24
CA LEU A 332 -18.10 -35.40 28.88
C LEU A 332 -16.80 -34.60 28.77
N THR A 333 -15.68 -35.29 28.56
CA THR A 333 -14.37 -34.66 28.35
C THR A 333 -14.03 -34.51 26.87
N LEU A 334 -13.16 -33.54 26.55
CA LEU A 334 -12.75 -33.26 25.17
C LEU A 334 -11.90 -34.40 24.56
N GLU A 335 -11.14 -35.11 25.39
CA GLU A 335 -10.28 -36.23 24.98
C GLU A 335 -11.10 -37.44 24.46
N GLU A 336 -12.27 -37.65 25.06
CA GLU A 336 -13.16 -38.78 24.74
C GLU A 336 -14.12 -38.48 23.60
N ALA A 337 -14.18 -37.21 23.15
CA ALA A 337 -15.11 -36.76 22.13
C ALA A 337 -14.95 -37.54 20.82
N SER A 338 -16.03 -38.21 20.41
CA SER A 338 -16.15 -38.95 19.16
C SER A 338 -16.89 -38.12 18.11
N LYS A 339 -16.97 -38.64 16.88
CA LYS A 339 -17.72 -38.04 15.77
C LYS A 339 -19.21 -37.84 16.08
N GLU A 340 -19.78 -38.66 16.97
CA GLU A 340 -21.20 -38.63 17.33
C GLU A 340 -21.58 -37.35 18.10
N VAL A 341 -20.62 -36.75 18.80
CA VAL A 341 -20.80 -35.50 19.56
C VAL A 341 -20.82 -34.28 18.64
N LEU A 342 -20.26 -34.39 17.43
CA LEU A 342 -20.13 -33.29 16.49
C LEU A 342 -21.46 -32.96 15.82
N GLY A 343 -21.83 -31.68 15.85
CA GLY A 343 -22.95 -31.16 15.07
C GLY A 343 -22.66 -31.18 13.57
N SER A 344 -23.68 -31.06 12.74
CA SER A 344 -23.58 -31.04 11.29
C SER A 344 -24.21 -29.77 10.71
N ALA A 345 -23.52 -29.14 9.75
CA ALA A 345 -24.02 -28.01 9.00
C ALA A 345 -23.74 -28.18 7.50
N ALA A 346 -24.69 -27.76 6.67
CA ALA A 346 -24.59 -27.82 5.22
C ALA A 346 -23.57 -26.81 4.69
N LYS A 347 -23.62 -25.58 5.25
CA LYS A 347 -22.70 -24.50 4.91
C LYS A 347 -22.44 -23.64 6.15
N VAL A 348 -21.19 -23.28 6.36
CA VAL A 348 -20.76 -22.37 7.43
C VAL A 348 -19.97 -21.25 6.81
N VAL A 349 -20.31 -20.01 7.14
CA VAL A 349 -19.60 -18.82 6.67
C VAL A 349 -19.20 -17.95 7.84
N ILE A 350 -17.91 -17.67 7.96
CA ILE A 350 -17.33 -16.91 9.07
C ILE A 350 -16.63 -15.67 8.49
N SER A 351 -17.09 -14.52 8.91
CA SER A 351 -16.51 -13.21 8.63
C SER A 351 -15.60 -12.80 9.80
N LYS A 352 -15.06 -11.58 9.74
CA LYS A 352 -14.28 -11.01 10.85
C LYS A 352 -15.09 -10.85 12.13
N ASP A 353 -16.37 -10.49 11.99
CA ASP A 353 -17.22 -10.10 13.12
C ASP A 353 -18.44 -11.02 13.33
N SER A 354 -18.80 -11.85 12.35
CA SER A 354 -20.00 -12.70 12.39
C SER A 354 -19.78 -14.12 11.86
N THR A 355 -20.61 -15.06 12.32
CA THR A 355 -20.66 -16.45 11.85
C THR A 355 -22.10 -16.79 11.47
N LEU A 356 -22.26 -17.43 10.31
CA LEU A 356 -23.51 -17.94 9.77
C LEU A 356 -23.41 -19.47 9.66
N ILE A 357 -24.40 -20.17 10.21
CA ILE A 357 -24.53 -21.62 10.13
C ILE A 357 -25.83 -21.95 9.39
N VAL A 358 -25.73 -22.66 8.26
CA VAL A 358 -26.85 -23.15 7.46
C VAL A 358 -26.97 -24.65 7.62
N THR A 359 -28.17 -25.16 7.93
CA THR A 359 -28.45 -26.59 8.13
C THR A 359 -29.36 -27.15 7.04
N ASN A 360 -29.46 -28.49 6.95
CA ASN A 360 -30.32 -29.20 5.99
C ASN A 360 -31.75 -29.47 6.55
N GLY A 361 -32.10 -28.88 7.68
CA GLY A 361 -33.41 -29.00 8.34
C GLY A 361 -33.79 -30.34 8.97
N SER A 362 -32.84 -31.27 9.10
CA SER A 362 -33.07 -32.56 9.77
C SER A 362 -33.43 -32.44 11.26
N THR A 363 -33.04 -31.33 11.90
CA THR A 363 -33.12 -31.08 13.34
C THR A 363 -34.27 -30.14 13.72
N GLN A 364 -35.20 -29.86 12.81
CA GLN A 364 -36.27 -28.88 13.01
C GLN A 364 -37.12 -29.15 14.28
N HIS A 365 -37.43 -30.42 14.57
CA HIS A 365 -38.16 -30.81 15.78
C HIS A 365 -37.41 -30.45 17.09
N LEU A 366 -36.07 -30.50 17.09
CA LEU A 366 -35.24 -30.09 18.24
C LEU A 366 -35.25 -28.58 18.41
N VAL A 367 -35.21 -27.83 17.30
CA VAL A 367 -35.29 -26.37 17.29
C VAL A 367 -36.65 -25.91 17.83
N GLU A 368 -37.76 -26.49 17.36
CA GLU A 368 -39.11 -26.18 17.84
C GLU A 368 -39.27 -26.47 19.34
N LYS A 369 -38.75 -27.60 19.81
CA LYS A 369 -38.72 -27.94 21.24
C LYS A 369 -37.88 -26.93 22.04
N ARG A 370 -36.76 -26.47 21.51
CA ARG A 370 -35.92 -25.45 22.17
C ARG A 370 -36.61 -24.09 22.20
N VAL A 371 -37.28 -23.70 21.12
CA VAL A 371 -38.05 -22.46 21.03
C VAL A 371 -39.22 -22.45 22.01
N SER A 372 -39.96 -23.55 22.14
CA SER A 372 -41.07 -23.64 23.11
C SER A 372 -40.59 -23.52 24.55
N GLN A 373 -39.44 -24.14 24.89
CA GLN A 373 -38.80 -23.95 26.19
C GLN A 373 -38.45 -22.47 26.45
N LEU A 374 -37.85 -21.79 25.48
CA LEU A 374 -37.47 -20.37 25.62
C LEU A 374 -38.68 -19.44 25.72
N ARG A 375 -39.78 -19.74 25.00
CA ARG A 375 -41.04 -18.99 25.12
C ARG A 375 -41.63 -19.12 26.51
N ASN A 376 -41.70 -20.33 27.06
CA ASN A 376 -42.18 -20.55 28.42
C ASN A 376 -41.31 -19.78 29.43
N LEU A 377 -39.98 -19.83 29.31
CA LEU A 377 -39.07 -19.07 30.16
C LEU A 377 -39.28 -17.54 30.04
N SER A 378 -39.60 -17.06 28.83
CA SER A 378 -39.89 -15.64 28.58
C SER A 378 -41.19 -15.19 29.24
N GLU A 379 -42.20 -16.06 29.31
CA GLU A 379 -43.48 -15.77 29.95
C GLU A 379 -43.35 -15.70 31.48
N TYR A 380 -42.58 -16.62 32.08
CA TYR A 380 -42.35 -16.65 33.53
C TYR A 380 -41.36 -15.60 34.04
N SER A 381 -40.46 -15.10 33.20
CA SER A 381 -39.51 -14.07 33.62
C SER A 381 -40.23 -12.74 33.81
N GLU A 382 -40.08 -12.05 34.94
CA GLU A 382 -40.67 -10.72 35.15
C GLU A 382 -39.73 -9.58 34.68
N GLU A 383 -38.43 -9.87 34.57
CA GLU A 383 -37.41 -8.88 34.25
C GLU A 383 -37.41 -8.53 32.74
N LYS A 384 -37.68 -7.27 32.42
CA LYS A 384 -37.69 -6.76 31.03
C LYS A 384 -36.37 -7.06 30.28
N PHE A 385 -35.25 -7.00 30.98
CA PHE A 385 -33.93 -7.26 30.40
C PHE A 385 -33.76 -8.75 30.03
N GLN A 386 -34.19 -9.67 30.89
CA GLN A 386 -34.13 -11.10 30.63
C GLN A 386 -35.10 -11.50 29.50
N LYS A 387 -36.32 -10.94 29.47
CA LYS A 387 -37.25 -11.10 28.34
C LYS A 387 -36.61 -10.67 27.03
N LYS A 388 -35.91 -9.53 27.01
CA LYS A 388 -35.23 -9.05 25.79
C LYS A 388 -34.19 -10.06 25.27
N ILE A 389 -33.40 -10.66 26.17
CA ILE A 389 -32.38 -11.66 25.80
C ILE A 389 -33.03 -12.95 25.29
N LEU A 390 -34.08 -13.43 25.97
CA LEU A 390 -34.80 -14.63 25.53
C LEU A 390 -35.46 -14.41 24.16
N ASN A 391 -36.06 -13.24 23.93
CA ASN A 391 -36.62 -12.87 22.63
C ASN A 391 -35.54 -12.78 21.53
N GLU A 392 -34.33 -12.31 21.86
CA GLU A 392 -33.21 -12.31 20.93
C GLU A 392 -32.78 -13.72 20.54
N ARG A 393 -32.72 -14.64 21.51
CA ARG A 393 -32.41 -16.06 21.27
C ARG A 393 -33.50 -16.75 20.45
N ILE A 394 -34.76 -16.54 20.80
CA ILE A 394 -35.92 -17.05 20.04
C ILE A 394 -35.85 -16.52 18.61
N ALA A 395 -35.60 -15.23 18.41
CA ALA A 395 -35.46 -14.67 17.08
C ALA A 395 -34.33 -15.35 16.30
N ARG A 396 -33.16 -15.58 16.90
CA ARG A 396 -32.03 -16.28 16.25
C ARG A 396 -32.32 -17.74 15.88
N LEU A 397 -33.16 -18.43 16.64
CA LEU A 397 -33.55 -19.83 16.38
C LEU A 397 -34.72 -19.94 15.39
N CYS A 398 -35.70 -19.02 15.46
CA CYS A 398 -36.89 -19.02 14.60
C CYS A 398 -36.64 -18.38 13.23
N SER A 399 -35.71 -17.44 13.13
CA SER A 399 -35.46 -16.73 11.87
C SER A 399 -34.71 -17.65 10.92
N GLY A 400 -35.39 -18.11 9.88
CA GLY A 400 -34.73 -18.72 8.74
C GLY A 400 -33.73 -17.74 8.10
N ILE A 401 -32.83 -18.26 7.28
CA ILE A 401 -31.91 -17.47 6.48
C ILE A 401 -32.46 -17.42 5.06
N ALA A 402 -32.67 -16.22 4.53
CA ALA A 402 -32.98 -16.02 3.13
C ALA A 402 -31.67 -15.86 2.36
N ILE A 403 -31.49 -16.63 1.29
CA ILE A 403 -30.37 -16.54 0.37
C ILE A 403 -30.92 -16.04 -0.97
N ILE A 404 -30.50 -14.84 -1.36
CA ILE A 404 -30.77 -14.27 -2.68
C ILE A 404 -29.59 -14.63 -3.58
N GLN A 405 -29.81 -15.50 -4.56
CA GLN A 405 -28.82 -15.90 -5.55
C GLN A 405 -28.92 -14.99 -6.76
N VAL A 406 -27.92 -14.13 -6.98
CA VAL A 406 -27.93 -13.11 -8.03
C VAL A 406 -27.54 -13.71 -9.37
N GLY A 407 -28.45 -13.66 -10.33
CA GLY A 407 -28.19 -14.12 -11.70
C GLY A 407 -27.83 -12.99 -12.65
N ALA A 408 -26.90 -13.25 -13.57
CA ALA A 408 -26.53 -12.35 -14.65
C ALA A 408 -25.92 -13.09 -15.84
N GLN A 409 -25.90 -12.44 -17.01
CA GLN A 409 -25.31 -13.02 -18.23
C GLN A 409 -23.79 -12.88 -18.27
N THR A 410 -23.26 -11.82 -17.66
CA THR A 410 -21.82 -11.55 -17.60
C THR A 410 -21.33 -11.37 -16.17
N VAL A 411 -20.04 -11.62 -15.92
CA VAL A 411 -19.43 -11.46 -14.60
C VAL A 411 -19.43 -9.99 -14.13
N VAL A 412 -19.31 -9.05 -15.06
CA VAL A 412 -19.34 -7.60 -14.75
C VAL A 412 -20.74 -7.20 -14.29
N GLU A 413 -21.77 -7.64 -15.01
CA GLU A 413 -23.17 -7.40 -14.65
C GLU A 413 -23.53 -8.08 -13.33
N LEU A 414 -23.05 -9.30 -13.08
CA LEU A 414 -23.29 -10.01 -11.82
C LEU A 414 -22.81 -9.20 -10.62
N LYS A 415 -21.58 -8.69 -10.70
CA LYS A 415 -20.98 -7.89 -9.63
C LYS A 415 -21.71 -6.57 -9.41
N ASP A 416 -22.13 -5.89 -10.48
CA ASP A 416 -22.92 -4.66 -10.37
C ASP A 416 -24.30 -4.92 -9.75
N LYS A 417 -25.03 -5.94 -10.23
CA LYS A 417 -26.33 -6.33 -9.66
C LYS A 417 -26.21 -6.73 -8.19
N LYS A 418 -25.14 -7.46 -7.83
CA LYS A 418 -24.89 -7.87 -6.44
C LYS A 418 -24.74 -6.66 -5.52
N LEU A 419 -23.91 -5.68 -5.89
CA LEU A 419 -23.72 -4.44 -5.12
C LEU A 419 -25.05 -3.69 -4.96
N ARG A 420 -25.84 -3.56 -6.03
CA ARG A 420 -27.16 -2.91 -5.96
C ARG A 420 -28.15 -3.61 -5.03
N ILE A 421 -28.15 -4.95 -5.02
CA ILE A 421 -29.01 -5.73 -4.12
C ILE A 421 -28.52 -5.62 -2.67
N GLU A 422 -27.20 -5.56 -2.45
CA GLU A 422 -26.60 -5.33 -1.12
C GLU A 422 -27.02 -3.98 -0.54
N ASP A 423 -26.90 -2.90 -1.32
CA ASP A 423 -27.32 -1.54 -0.92
C ASP A 423 -28.83 -1.49 -0.63
N ALA A 424 -29.65 -2.09 -1.52
CA ALA A 424 -31.10 -2.16 -1.35
C ALA A 424 -31.52 -2.93 -0.09
N LEU A 425 -30.84 -4.03 0.22
CA LEU A 425 -31.08 -4.81 1.43
C LEU A 425 -30.73 -4.01 2.68
N ASN A 426 -29.61 -3.29 2.67
CA ASN A 426 -29.19 -2.46 3.78
C ASN A 426 -30.15 -1.29 4.00
N ALA A 427 -30.59 -0.62 2.95
CA ALA A 427 -31.59 0.45 3.01
C ALA A 427 -32.92 -0.06 3.60
N ALA A 428 -33.40 -1.22 3.16
CA ALA A 428 -34.61 -1.84 3.71
C ALA A 428 -34.47 -2.16 5.21
N LYS A 429 -33.31 -2.70 5.64
CA LYS A 429 -33.03 -2.95 7.07
C LYS A 429 -32.97 -1.65 7.87
N ALA A 430 -32.33 -0.62 7.34
CA ALA A 430 -32.24 0.70 7.97
C ALA A 430 -33.63 1.33 8.15
N ALA A 431 -34.52 1.17 7.17
CA ALA A 431 -35.91 1.64 7.24
C ALA A 431 -36.73 0.89 8.31
N ILE A 432 -36.49 -0.40 8.50
CA ILE A 432 -37.13 -1.20 9.56
C ILE A 432 -36.65 -0.79 10.95
N GLU A 433 -35.39 -0.39 11.10
CA GLU A 433 -34.79 -0.04 12.39
C GLU A 433 -35.15 1.36 12.90
N GLU A 434 -35.04 2.39 12.05
CA GLU A 434 -35.25 3.80 12.45
C GLU A 434 -36.41 4.48 11.71
N GLY A 435 -37.16 3.77 10.87
CA GLY A 435 -38.28 4.32 10.11
C GLY A 435 -37.87 4.99 8.80
N VAL A 436 -38.85 5.61 8.14
CA VAL A 436 -38.74 6.23 6.82
C VAL A 436 -39.15 7.70 6.84
N VAL A 437 -38.59 8.45 5.88
CA VAL A 437 -38.93 9.84 5.58
C VAL A 437 -39.07 10.04 4.08
N VAL A 438 -39.58 11.22 3.69
CA VAL A 438 -39.75 11.58 2.28
C VAL A 438 -38.38 11.67 1.59
N GLY A 439 -38.21 10.92 0.51
CA GLY A 439 -36.92 10.77 -0.15
C GLY A 439 -36.56 11.90 -1.13
N GLY A 440 -35.58 11.64 -1.99
CA GLY A 440 -35.19 12.55 -3.09
C GLY A 440 -34.57 13.87 -2.60
N GLY A 441 -34.03 13.88 -1.38
CA GLY A 441 -33.47 15.08 -0.75
C GLY A 441 -34.53 16.10 -0.29
N CYS A 442 -35.83 15.81 -0.41
CA CYS A 442 -36.89 16.73 0.01
C CYS A 442 -36.91 16.93 1.53
N THR A 443 -36.70 15.87 2.31
CA THR A 443 -36.58 15.97 3.78
C THR A 443 -35.46 16.92 4.20
N LEU A 444 -34.31 16.90 3.50
CA LEU A 444 -33.20 17.83 3.77
C LEU A 444 -33.61 19.29 3.51
N LEU A 445 -34.36 19.54 2.44
CA LEU A 445 -34.90 20.87 2.12
C LEU A 445 -35.92 21.35 3.16
N ARG A 446 -36.81 20.47 3.62
CA ARG A 446 -37.80 20.81 4.67
C ARG A 446 -37.13 21.07 6.01
N LEU A 447 -36.05 20.36 6.33
CA LEU A 447 -35.24 20.66 7.51
C LEU A 447 -34.54 22.02 7.39
N SER A 448 -34.14 22.42 6.18
CA SER A 448 -33.48 23.72 5.96
C SER A 448 -34.38 24.92 6.31
N THR A 449 -35.71 24.80 6.20
CA THR A 449 -36.64 25.89 6.57
C THR A 449 -36.79 26.05 8.08
N LYS A 450 -36.52 24.99 8.85
CA LYS A 450 -36.55 25.04 10.32
C LYS A 450 -35.30 25.70 10.92
N VAL A 451 -34.22 25.84 10.14
CA VAL A 451 -32.97 26.43 10.61
C VAL A 451 -33.14 27.90 11.03
N ASP A 452 -34.06 28.63 10.40
CA ASP A 452 -34.28 30.04 10.74
C ASP A 452 -34.74 30.22 12.20
N GLY A 453 -35.57 29.32 12.72
CA GLY A 453 -35.97 29.31 14.14
C GLY A 453 -34.83 28.90 15.08
N ILE A 454 -33.90 28.05 14.62
CA ILE A 454 -32.72 27.64 15.40
C ILE A 454 -31.76 28.83 15.56
N LYS A 455 -31.64 29.69 14.54
CA LYS A 455 -30.77 30.88 14.60
C LYS A 455 -31.12 31.84 15.73
N GLU A 456 -32.38 31.91 16.13
CA GLU A 456 -32.85 32.76 17.24
C GLU A 456 -32.33 32.28 18.59
N SER A 457 -32.07 30.97 18.73
CA SER A 457 -31.52 30.36 19.95
C SER A 457 -30.00 30.44 20.07
N LEU A 458 -29.31 30.94 19.05
CA LEU A 458 -27.84 31.04 19.03
C LEU A 458 -27.39 32.43 19.47
N ASP A 459 -26.55 32.48 20.50
CA ASP A 459 -26.11 33.74 21.12
C ASP A 459 -25.10 34.53 20.26
N ASN A 460 -24.26 33.83 19.48
CA ASN A 460 -23.16 34.44 18.74
C ASN A 460 -23.46 34.57 17.23
N GLU A 461 -23.19 35.73 16.64
CA GLU A 461 -23.33 35.99 15.19
C GLU A 461 -22.54 34.99 14.32
N GLU A 462 -21.35 34.58 14.74
CA GLU A 462 -20.56 33.58 14.01
C GLU A 462 -21.20 32.18 14.05
N GLN A 463 -21.93 31.87 15.12
CA GLN A 463 -22.70 30.63 15.22
C GLN A 463 -23.95 30.68 14.33
N LYS A 464 -24.62 31.83 14.27
CA LYS A 464 -25.75 32.06 13.35
C LYS A 464 -25.32 31.89 11.89
N ILE A 465 -24.14 32.37 11.52
CA ILE A 465 -23.56 32.14 10.19
C ILE A 465 -23.24 30.66 9.97
N GLY A 466 -22.79 29.95 11.00
CA GLY A 466 -22.65 28.49 10.97
C GLY A 466 -23.97 27.77 10.64
N ALA A 467 -25.08 28.22 11.22
CA ALA A 467 -26.41 27.71 10.88
C ALA A 467 -26.80 28.01 9.43
N ASP A 468 -26.50 29.22 8.92
CA ASP A 468 -26.74 29.58 7.51
C ASP A 468 -25.93 28.73 6.52
N ILE A 469 -24.67 28.42 6.85
CA ILE A 469 -23.84 27.49 6.07
C ILE A 469 -24.53 26.13 5.98
N PHE A 470 -25.01 25.61 7.11
CA PHE A 470 -25.70 24.33 7.16
C PHE A 470 -27.00 24.35 6.33
N LYS A 471 -27.79 25.41 6.46
CA LYS A 471 -29.01 25.64 5.67
C LYS A 471 -28.75 25.58 4.17
N ARG A 472 -27.69 26.26 3.69
CA ARG A 472 -27.32 26.24 2.27
C ARG A 472 -26.84 24.86 1.82
N ALA A 473 -26.03 24.18 2.63
CA ALA A 473 -25.51 22.85 2.33
C ALA A 473 -26.61 21.79 2.18
N LEU A 474 -27.69 21.86 2.96
CA LEU A 474 -28.83 20.94 2.88
C LEU A 474 -29.51 20.93 1.49
N SER A 475 -29.36 22.00 0.70
CA SER A 475 -29.91 22.07 -0.65
C SER A 475 -29.11 21.32 -1.72
N TYR A 476 -27.84 20.99 -1.44
CA TYR A 476 -26.93 20.42 -2.44
C TYR A 476 -27.39 19.07 -2.99
N PRO A 477 -27.84 18.09 -2.17
CA PRO A 477 -28.26 16.79 -2.69
C PRO A 477 -29.45 16.89 -3.65
N ALA A 478 -30.48 17.66 -3.31
CA ALA A 478 -31.66 17.83 -4.17
C ALA A 478 -31.30 18.54 -5.48
N LYS A 479 -30.43 19.56 -5.44
CA LYS A 479 -29.92 20.22 -6.66
C LYS A 479 -29.15 19.25 -7.55
N LEU A 480 -28.32 18.39 -6.95
CA LEU A 480 -27.50 17.45 -7.69
C LEU A 480 -28.34 16.34 -8.32
N ILE A 481 -29.34 15.81 -7.62
CA ILE A 481 -30.31 14.84 -8.18
C ILE A 481 -31.01 15.42 -9.41
N ALA A 482 -31.49 16.67 -9.32
CA ALA A 482 -32.11 17.37 -10.45
C ALA A 482 -31.13 17.62 -11.60
N LYS A 483 -29.89 18.04 -11.29
CA LYS A 483 -28.82 18.26 -12.27
C LYS A 483 -28.47 16.97 -13.01
N ASN A 484 -28.37 15.85 -12.31
CA ASN A 484 -28.11 14.54 -12.90
C ASN A 484 -29.26 14.11 -13.83
N ALA A 485 -30.50 14.45 -13.48
CA ALA A 485 -31.68 14.27 -14.34
C ALA A 485 -31.76 15.22 -15.55
N GLY A 486 -30.81 16.16 -15.70
CA GLY A 486 -30.75 17.10 -16.82
C GLY A 486 -31.62 18.36 -16.65
N VAL A 487 -32.10 18.63 -15.43
CA VAL A 487 -32.96 19.79 -15.12
C VAL A 487 -32.23 20.76 -14.20
N ASN A 488 -32.55 22.05 -14.27
CA ASN A 488 -31.95 23.06 -13.40
C ASN A 488 -32.38 22.84 -11.93
N GLY A 489 -31.41 22.45 -11.08
CA GLY A 489 -31.66 22.15 -9.68
C GLY A 489 -32.14 23.32 -8.84
N ASP A 490 -31.75 24.56 -9.14
CA ASP A 490 -32.20 25.73 -8.38
C ASP A 490 -33.71 25.97 -8.56
N VAL A 491 -34.22 25.79 -9.79
CA VAL A 491 -35.65 25.91 -10.10
C VAL A 491 -36.45 24.81 -9.39
N VAL A 492 -35.90 23.59 -9.34
CA VAL A 492 -36.54 22.46 -8.66
C VAL A 492 -36.64 22.71 -7.15
N VAL A 493 -35.53 23.12 -6.51
CA VAL A 493 -35.50 23.42 -5.08
C VAL A 493 -36.46 24.56 -4.73
N GLN A 494 -36.47 25.65 -5.52
CA GLN A 494 -37.39 26.76 -5.29
C GLN A 494 -38.85 26.30 -5.38
N LYS A 495 -39.23 25.54 -6.41
CA LYS A 495 -40.61 25.04 -6.56
C LYS A 495 -41.05 24.13 -5.40
N ILE A 496 -40.15 23.29 -4.87
CA ILE A 496 -40.44 22.43 -3.71
C ILE A 496 -40.67 23.30 -2.47
N LEU A 497 -39.78 24.27 -2.22
CA LEU A 497 -39.86 25.16 -1.06
C LEU A 497 -41.07 26.11 -1.11
N SER A 498 -41.50 26.54 -2.30
CA SER A 498 -42.69 27.38 -2.48
C SER A 498 -44.00 26.67 -2.14
N ASN A 499 -44.03 25.33 -2.17
CA ASN A 499 -45.20 24.56 -1.78
C ASN A 499 -45.09 24.16 -0.29
N GLY A 500 -46.14 24.41 0.49
CA GLY A 500 -46.18 24.12 1.93
C GLY A 500 -46.41 22.65 2.28
N ASP A 501 -46.82 21.82 1.33
CA ASP A 501 -47.08 20.40 1.58
C ASP A 501 -45.78 19.61 1.83
N ALA A 502 -45.72 18.90 2.95
CA ALA A 502 -44.55 18.14 3.38
C ALA A 502 -44.20 16.99 2.42
N ASN A 503 -45.21 16.39 1.77
CA ASN A 503 -45.03 15.25 0.88
C ASN A 503 -44.73 15.66 -0.57
N TYR A 504 -44.98 16.92 -0.92
CA TYR A 504 -44.76 17.43 -2.27
C TYR A 504 -43.26 17.50 -2.58
N GLY A 505 -42.86 16.84 -3.66
CA GLY A 505 -41.47 16.83 -4.12
C GLY A 505 -41.33 16.58 -5.61
N TYR A 506 -40.08 16.46 -6.05
CA TYR A 506 -39.73 16.24 -7.46
C TYR A 506 -39.28 14.79 -7.70
N ASN A 507 -40.05 14.06 -8.49
CA ASN A 507 -39.69 12.72 -8.92
C ASN A 507 -38.75 12.81 -10.14
N ALA A 508 -37.43 12.68 -9.90
CA ALA A 508 -36.42 12.77 -10.94
C ALA A 508 -36.42 11.59 -11.94
N ALA A 509 -37.03 10.45 -11.60
CA ALA A 509 -37.16 9.33 -12.53
C ALA A 509 -38.18 9.68 -13.63
N LYS A 510 -39.35 10.19 -13.24
CA LYS A 510 -40.46 10.58 -14.13
C LYS A 510 -40.43 12.03 -14.61
N ASN A 511 -39.54 12.85 -14.06
CA ASN A 511 -39.46 14.30 -14.31
C ASN A 511 -40.79 15.06 -14.01
N CYS A 512 -41.49 14.70 -12.93
CA CYS A 512 -42.76 15.32 -12.53
C CYS A 512 -42.77 15.69 -11.04
N TYR A 513 -43.57 16.70 -10.68
CA TYR A 513 -43.84 17.04 -9.29
C TYR A 513 -45.08 16.30 -8.80
N GLN A 514 -44.98 15.65 -7.65
CA GLN A 514 -46.04 14.81 -7.10
C GLN A 514 -45.81 14.58 -5.60
N ASP A 515 -46.78 13.96 -4.94
CA ASP A 515 -46.58 13.38 -3.61
C ASP A 515 -45.56 12.23 -3.72
N LEU A 516 -44.44 12.37 -3.04
CA LEU A 516 -43.34 11.39 -3.06
C LEU A 516 -43.65 10.15 -2.21
N VAL A 517 -44.46 10.27 -1.16
CA VAL A 517 -44.88 9.13 -0.34
C VAL A 517 -45.81 8.24 -1.14
N ALA A 518 -46.82 8.82 -1.80
CA ALA A 518 -47.72 8.09 -2.69
C ALA A 518 -46.98 7.47 -3.89
N ALA A 519 -45.86 8.06 -4.29
CA ALA A 519 -45.00 7.54 -5.34
C ALA A 519 -44.06 6.41 -4.90
N GLY A 520 -43.97 6.13 -3.60
CA GLY A 520 -43.02 5.18 -3.04
C GLY A 520 -41.57 5.67 -3.00
N ILE A 521 -41.31 6.98 -3.08
CA ILE A 521 -39.97 7.57 -2.98
C ILE A 521 -39.70 7.91 -1.52
N LEU A 522 -39.18 6.91 -0.80
CA LEU A 522 -38.91 6.96 0.63
C LEU A 522 -37.44 6.66 0.88
N ASP A 523 -36.84 7.43 1.78
CA ASP A 523 -35.46 7.21 2.24
C ASP A 523 -35.50 6.76 3.71
N PRO A 524 -34.61 5.84 4.15
CA PRO A 524 -34.49 5.47 5.55
C PRO A 524 -34.05 6.66 6.41
N SER A 525 -34.71 6.88 7.54
CA SER A 525 -34.34 7.96 8.48
C SER A 525 -32.91 7.81 8.98
N LYS A 526 -32.45 6.57 9.18
CA LYS A 526 -31.08 6.23 9.61
C LYS A 526 -30.01 6.79 8.68
N THR A 527 -30.28 6.73 7.36
CA THR A 527 -29.38 7.20 6.30
C THR A 527 -29.27 8.73 6.29
N ILE A 528 -30.35 9.41 6.65
CA ILE A 528 -30.43 10.89 6.72
C ILE A 528 -30.02 11.42 8.10
N SER A 529 -30.04 10.57 9.14
CA SER A 529 -29.76 10.95 10.52
C SER A 529 -28.38 11.59 10.68
N PHE A 530 -28.38 12.91 10.79
CA PHE A 530 -27.21 13.81 10.85
C PHE A 530 -26.31 13.60 12.08
N ARG A 531 -26.54 12.54 12.88
CA ARG A 531 -26.10 12.44 14.27
C ARG A 531 -24.58 12.35 14.47
N ARG A 532 -23.77 11.90 13.50
CA ARG A 532 -22.34 11.59 13.77
C ARG A 532 -21.30 12.02 12.72
N HIS A 533 -21.64 12.30 11.47
CA HIS A 533 -20.62 12.39 10.38
C HIS A 533 -20.35 13.80 9.84
N LEU A 534 -21.36 14.65 9.71
CA LEU A 534 -21.18 16.00 9.13
C LEU A 534 -20.50 17.00 10.08
N ALA A 535 -20.74 16.87 11.39
CA ALA A 535 -20.02 17.66 12.38
C ALA A 535 -18.52 17.35 12.37
N ALA A 536 -18.10 16.08 12.22
CA ALA A 536 -16.67 15.71 12.23
C ALA A 536 -15.91 16.22 10.99
N VAL A 537 -16.51 16.15 9.80
CA VAL A 537 -15.87 16.54 8.53
C VAL A 537 -15.88 18.05 8.33
N GLY A 538 -16.99 18.72 8.68
CA GLY A 538 -17.06 20.18 8.73
C GLY A 538 -16.11 20.75 9.79
N LEU A 539 -16.02 20.14 10.98
CA LEU A 539 -15.04 20.53 12.00
C LEU A 539 -13.60 20.36 11.52
N LEU A 540 -13.26 19.25 10.84
CA LEU A 540 -11.89 18.99 10.39
C LEU A 540 -11.48 19.89 9.22
N GLY A 541 -12.38 20.22 8.29
CA GLY A 541 -12.09 21.18 7.22
C GLY A 541 -11.98 22.62 7.72
N LEU A 542 -12.81 23.02 8.68
CA LEU A 542 -12.86 24.39 9.20
C LEU A 542 -11.81 24.67 10.30
N ARG A 543 -11.44 23.68 11.13
CA ARG A 543 -10.47 23.85 12.23
C ARG A 543 -9.00 23.71 11.82
N VAL A 544 -8.68 23.53 10.54
CA VAL A 544 -7.28 23.55 10.05
C VAL A 544 -6.75 24.99 10.05
N ARG A 545 -6.42 25.50 11.24
CA ARG A 545 -5.51 26.63 11.43
C ARG A 545 -4.08 26.19 11.77
N ASP A 546 -3.90 24.94 12.18
CA ASP A 546 -2.60 24.41 12.59
C ASP A 546 -1.85 23.76 11.41
N PRO A 547 -0.50 23.74 11.42
CA PRO A 547 0.29 23.22 10.31
C PRO A 547 -0.09 21.78 9.98
N VAL A 548 -0.48 21.54 8.73
CA VAL A 548 -0.68 20.19 8.23
C VAL A 548 0.69 19.58 8.02
N SER A 549 1.04 18.63 8.90
CA SER A 549 2.30 17.90 8.79
C SER A 549 2.12 16.70 7.87
N LEU A 550 2.83 16.72 6.74
CA LEU A 550 2.81 15.66 5.74
C LEU A 550 4.12 14.89 5.78
N ASP A 551 4.05 13.57 5.82
CA ASP A 551 5.25 12.72 5.81
C ASP A 551 5.89 12.73 4.40
N LEU A 552 7.14 13.21 4.26
CA LEU A 552 7.85 13.23 2.97
C LEU A 552 8.10 11.82 2.40
N ALA A 553 7.96 10.76 3.21
CA ALA A 553 8.23 9.40 2.76
C ALA A 553 7.24 8.92 1.67
N ALA A 554 6.02 9.48 1.62
CA ALA A 554 5.04 9.12 0.60
C ALA A 554 5.27 9.88 -0.73
N CYS A 555 5.83 11.10 -0.68
CA CYS A 555 5.98 11.95 -1.86
C CYS A 555 7.17 11.61 -2.78
N ARG A 556 8.03 10.64 -2.43
CA ARG A 556 9.21 10.29 -3.25
C ARG A 556 9.06 9.03 -4.11
N LEU A 557 7.93 8.32 -4.04
CA LEU A 557 7.71 7.08 -4.79
C LEU A 557 6.84 7.22 -6.04
N ALA A 558 6.40 8.43 -6.40
CA ALA A 558 5.43 8.64 -7.49
C ALA A 558 5.75 9.87 -8.34
N GLY A 559 7.02 10.07 -8.68
CA GLY A 559 7.44 11.12 -9.60
C GLY A 559 8.02 10.53 -10.87
N GLU A 560 7.16 9.97 -11.73
CA GLU A 560 7.52 9.61 -13.10
C GLU A 560 6.49 10.24 -14.06
N MET A 561 7.01 11.03 -15.01
CA MET A 561 6.34 11.67 -16.15
C MET A 561 5.59 13.00 -15.92
N ASP A 562 6.37 14.08 -15.82
CA ASP A 562 6.03 15.37 -16.43
C ASP A 562 7.22 15.86 -17.27
N LEU A 563 7.07 15.79 -18.60
CA LEU A 563 8.18 15.82 -19.57
C LEU A 563 8.61 17.21 -20.04
N VAL A 564 8.14 18.31 -19.44
CA VAL A 564 8.44 19.66 -19.99
C VAL A 564 8.89 20.72 -18.95
N GLU A 565 8.73 20.52 -17.63
CA GLU A 565 9.14 21.54 -16.63
C GLU A 565 10.28 21.13 -15.67
N GLY A 566 10.82 19.91 -15.79
CA GLY A 566 11.83 19.34 -14.87
C GLY A 566 13.28 19.82 -15.01
N PHE A 567 13.57 20.98 -15.61
CA PHE A 567 14.95 21.43 -15.86
C PHE A 567 15.49 22.50 -14.91
N ARG A 568 14.74 22.90 -13.88
CA ARG A 568 15.17 24.04 -13.03
C ARG A 568 14.93 23.86 -11.52
N SER A 569 15.60 22.87 -10.90
CA SER A 569 16.38 23.02 -9.64
C SER A 569 16.72 21.68 -8.95
N SER A 570 18.03 21.41 -8.85
CA SER A 570 18.77 20.48 -7.95
C SER A 570 18.23 19.08 -7.58
N SER A 571 17.82 18.26 -8.55
CA SER A 571 17.68 16.79 -8.37
C SER A 571 19.04 16.05 -8.22
N TRP A 572 20.13 16.66 -8.68
CA TRP A 572 21.47 16.05 -8.77
C TRP A 572 22.15 15.74 -7.42
N GLU A 573 21.75 16.42 -6.35
CA GLU A 573 22.33 16.25 -5.00
C GLU A 573 21.57 15.21 -4.14
N GLN A 574 20.54 14.56 -4.68
CA GLN A 574 19.74 13.59 -3.92
C GLN A 574 20.57 12.35 -3.55
N GLU A 575 20.62 12.02 -2.25
CA GLU A 575 21.33 10.86 -1.72
C GLU A 575 20.43 9.64 -1.56
N SER A 576 20.88 8.48 -2.05
CA SER A 576 20.22 7.19 -1.88
C SER A 576 21.26 6.06 -1.76
N TYR A 577 20.84 4.90 -1.25
CA TYR A 577 21.71 3.73 -1.24
C TYR A 577 21.89 3.21 -2.68
N PRO A 578 23.07 2.66 -3.02
CA PRO A 578 23.22 1.88 -4.24
C PRO A 578 22.21 0.72 -4.23
N ALA A 579 21.32 0.67 -5.21
CA ALA A 579 20.29 -0.34 -5.35
C ALA A 579 20.43 -1.03 -6.70
N TYR A 580 19.96 -2.28 -6.80
CA TYR A 580 19.96 -3.02 -8.06
C TYR A 580 19.11 -2.30 -9.14
N GLU A 581 18.04 -1.62 -8.72
CA GLU A 581 17.16 -0.85 -9.60
C GLU A 581 17.87 0.28 -10.35
N ASP A 582 18.98 0.81 -9.82
CA ASP A 582 19.76 1.85 -10.51
C ASP A 582 20.31 1.33 -11.85
N PHE A 583 20.54 0.01 -11.99
CA PHE A 583 20.97 -0.60 -13.26
C PHE A 583 19.88 -0.63 -14.33
N LEU A 584 18.61 -0.28 -14.01
CA LEU A 584 17.58 -0.07 -15.03
C LEU A 584 17.90 1.10 -15.96
N ALA A 585 18.75 2.04 -15.53
CA ALA A 585 19.28 3.11 -16.39
C ALA A 585 20.41 2.63 -17.33
N LEU A 586 21.00 1.46 -17.09
CA LEU A 586 22.14 0.98 -17.87
C LEU A 586 21.82 0.76 -19.37
N PRO A 587 20.68 0.16 -19.77
CA PRO A 587 20.31 0.02 -21.17
C PRO A 587 20.25 1.35 -21.92
N PHE A 588 19.79 2.42 -21.26
CA PHE A 588 19.77 3.76 -21.84
C PHE A 588 21.19 4.21 -22.22
N PHE A 589 22.15 4.11 -21.30
CA PHE A 589 23.55 4.47 -21.58
C PHE A 589 24.20 3.55 -22.63
N VAL A 590 23.89 2.26 -22.63
CA VAL A 590 24.39 1.30 -23.63
C VAL A 590 23.90 1.64 -25.05
N LEU A 591 22.70 2.19 -25.20
CA LEU A 591 22.15 2.65 -26.49
C LEU A 591 22.57 4.09 -26.85
N PHE A 592 22.83 4.93 -25.85
CA PHE A 592 23.29 6.32 -26.01
C PHE A 592 24.66 6.41 -26.71
N PHE A 593 25.63 5.58 -26.33
CA PHE A 593 26.96 5.62 -26.95
C PHE A 593 26.98 5.25 -28.45
N PRO A 594 26.38 4.14 -28.92
CA PRO A 594 26.37 3.81 -30.34
C PRO A 594 25.60 4.83 -31.17
N THR A 595 24.53 5.42 -30.64
CA THR A 595 23.75 6.46 -31.34
C THR A 595 24.58 7.74 -31.52
N ILE A 596 25.21 8.25 -30.47
CA ILE A 596 26.08 9.43 -30.58
C ILE A 596 27.29 9.13 -31.47
N ARG A 597 27.91 7.96 -31.33
CA ARG A 597 29.02 7.57 -32.20
C ARG A 597 28.61 7.60 -33.66
N PHE A 598 27.45 7.05 -34.01
CA PHE A 598 26.97 7.05 -35.39
C PHE A 598 26.84 8.47 -35.97
N PHE A 599 26.25 9.40 -35.21
CA PHE A 599 26.13 10.81 -35.63
C PHE A 599 27.49 11.49 -35.75
N LEU A 600 28.35 11.34 -34.74
CA LEU A 600 29.69 11.95 -34.76
C LEU A 600 30.55 11.36 -35.88
N ASP A 601 30.51 10.05 -36.09
CA ASP A 601 31.22 9.39 -37.19
C ASP A 601 30.77 9.97 -38.54
N ARG A 602 29.46 10.14 -38.74
CA ARG A 602 28.90 10.59 -40.02
C ARG A 602 29.15 12.07 -40.32
N PHE A 603 29.01 12.94 -39.32
CA PHE A 603 29.02 14.40 -39.56
C PHE A 603 30.35 15.06 -39.22
N VAL A 604 31.12 14.51 -38.26
CA VAL A 604 32.30 15.18 -37.70
C VAL A 604 33.57 14.37 -37.96
N LEU A 605 33.65 13.14 -37.45
CA LEU A 605 34.90 12.37 -37.42
C LEU A 605 35.32 11.90 -38.82
N GLU A 606 34.39 11.59 -39.71
CA GLU A 606 34.69 11.28 -41.12
C GLU A 606 35.26 12.48 -41.87
N THR A 607 34.66 13.66 -41.69
CA THR A 607 35.15 14.92 -42.27
C THR A 607 36.54 15.27 -41.75
N LEU A 608 36.79 15.12 -40.45
CA LEU A 608 38.10 15.35 -39.84
C LEU A 608 39.14 14.34 -40.30
N ALA A 609 38.80 13.05 -40.37
CA ALA A 609 39.71 12.00 -40.83
C ALA A 609 40.16 12.23 -42.28
N VAL A 610 39.24 12.60 -43.17
CA VAL A 610 39.57 12.88 -44.58
C VAL A 610 40.43 14.13 -44.72
N ARG A 611 40.25 15.14 -43.85
CA ARG A 611 40.99 16.40 -43.91
C ARG A 611 42.39 16.31 -43.32
N LEU A 612 42.56 15.56 -42.23
CA LEU A 612 43.80 15.50 -41.45
C LEU A 612 44.75 14.38 -41.88
N ILE A 613 44.25 13.34 -42.58
CA ILE A 613 45.12 12.27 -43.08
C ILE A 613 45.83 12.76 -44.35
N PRO A 614 47.18 12.70 -44.40
CA PRO A 614 47.95 13.19 -45.54
C PRO A 614 47.54 12.52 -46.85
N LYS A 615 47.41 13.32 -47.92
CA LYS A 615 47.13 12.83 -49.29
C LYS A 615 48.32 12.09 -49.93
N THR A 616 49.48 12.06 -49.27
CA THR A 616 50.72 11.40 -49.73
C THR A 616 50.67 9.87 -49.66
N VAL A 617 49.62 9.27 -49.08
CA VAL A 617 49.38 7.82 -49.10
C VAL A 617 48.78 7.43 -50.45
N HIS A 618 49.58 6.83 -51.33
CA HIS A 618 49.18 6.45 -52.70
C HIS A 618 48.17 5.27 -52.74
N ASP A 619 48.08 4.44 -51.71
CA ASP A 619 47.09 3.35 -51.61
C ASP A 619 45.80 3.82 -50.93
N GLU A 620 44.70 3.86 -51.71
CA GLU A 620 43.38 4.25 -51.22
C GLU A 620 42.83 3.29 -50.15
N ARG A 621 43.21 2.00 -50.20
CA ARG A 621 42.82 1.02 -49.17
C ARG A 621 43.53 1.32 -47.85
N GLU A 622 44.81 1.67 -47.89
CA GLU A 622 45.57 2.06 -46.70
C GLU A 622 45.03 3.36 -46.10
N ARG A 623 44.67 4.34 -46.94
CA ARG A 623 44.05 5.60 -46.49
C ARG A 623 42.71 5.36 -45.80
N LYS A 624 41.83 4.52 -46.37
CA LYS A 624 40.55 4.14 -45.74
C LYS A 624 40.77 3.40 -44.41
N ARG A 625 41.80 2.55 -44.32
CA ARG A 625 42.16 1.84 -43.08
C ARG A 625 42.66 2.79 -41.99
N LYS A 626 43.54 3.76 -42.33
CA LYS A 626 44.00 4.81 -41.41
C LYS A 626 42.84 5.70 -40.95
N ALA A 627 41.93 6.06 -41.86
CA ALA A 627 40.73 6.83 -41.54
C ALA A 627 39.81 6.09 -40.55
N LYS A 628 39.56 4.78 -40.76
CA LYS A 628 38.77 3.99 -39.80
C LYS A 628 39.41 3.95 -38.42
N LYS A 629 40.73 3.74 -38.35
CA LYS A 629 41.48 3.72 -37.07
C LYS A 629 41.51 5.08 -36.37
N PHE A 630 41.61 6.16 -37.15
CA PHE A 630 41.53 7.53 -36.62
C PHE A 630 40.16 7.79 -36.01
N LYS A 631 39.07 7.42 -36.69
CA LYS A 631 37.70 7.55 -36.16
C LYS A 631 37.51 6.76 -34.86
N GLU A 632 37.99 5.51 -34.81
CA GLU A 632 37.98 4.68 -33.60
C GLU A 632 38.70 5.36 -32.42
N SER A 633 39.90 5.92 -32.64
CA SER A 633 40.66 6.62 -31.61
C SER A 633 40.05 7.96 -31.21
N ALA A 634 39.49 8.71 -32.16
CA ALA A 634 38.81 9.98 -31.89
C ALA A 634 37.55 9.80 -31.05
N TRP A 635 36.78 8.73 -31.29
CA TRP A 635 35.64 8.36 -30.46
C TRP A 635 36.07 8.05 -29.01
N LYS A 636 37.13 7.27 -28.82
CA LYS A 636 37.66 6.93 -27.49
C LYS A 636 38.20 8.17 -26.77
N PHE A 637 38.90 9.06 -27.49
CA PHE A 637 39.34 10.35 -26.96
C PHE A 637 38.16 11.20 -26.44
N LEU A 638 37.10 11.34 -27.24
CA LEU A 638 35.91 12.11 -26.83
C LEU A 638 35.25 11.54 -25.58
N TYR A 639 35.16 10.21 -25.47
CA TYR A 639 34.66 9.55 -24.26
C TYR A 639 35.56 9.81 -23.04
N PHE A 640 36.87 9.58 -23.14
CA PHE A 640 37.76 9.76 -22.00
C PHE A 640 37.80 11.21 -21.54
N CYS A 641 37.79 12.18 -22.47
CA CYS A 641 37.70 13.59 -22.11
C CYS A 641 36.39 13.95 -21.41
N SER A 642 35.24 13.51 -21.94
CA SER A 642 33.94 13.84 -21.34
C SER A 642 33.72 13.10 -20.02
N GLY A 643 34.15 11.84 -19.94
CA GLY A 643 34.12 11.03 -18.71
C GLY A 643 34.97 11.62 -17.61
N GLU A 644 36.19 12.05 -17.92
CA GLU A 644 37.11 12.65 -16.95
C GLU A 644 36.60 14.00 -16.42
N LEU A 645 36.14 14.88 -17.31
CA LEU A 645 35.55 16.16 -16.91
C LEU A 645 34.33 15.96 -16.01
N LEU A 646 33.48 14.98 -16.34
CA LEU A 646 32.30 14.66 -15.54
C LEU A 646 32.68 14.05 -14.19
N ALA A 647 33.64 13.12 -14.15
CA ALA A 647 34.09 12.47 -12.92
C ALA A 647 34.71 13.49 -11.96
N ILE A 648 35.59 14.38 -12.45
CA ILE A 648 36.17 15.47 -11.66
C ILE A 648 35.07 16.41 -11.18
N TYR A 649 34.18 16.88 -12.06
CA TYR A 649 33.10 17.81 -11.70
C TYR A 649 32.23 17.27 -10.57
N VAL A 650 31.90 15.97 -10.63
CA VAL A 650 31.04 15.32 -9.64
C VAL A 650 31.76 15.04 -8.32
N THR A 651 33.03 14.65 -8.36
CA THR A 651 33.77 14.20 -7.16
C THR A 651 34.55 15.32 -6.47
N TYR A 652 34.89 16.42 -7.15
CA TYR A 652 35.76 17.48 -6.63
C TYR A 652 35.28 18.09 -5.31
N ASN A 653 33.96 18.28 -5.16
CA ASN A 653 33.35 18.85 -3.95
C ASN A 653 33.05 17.82 -2.86
N GLU A 654 33.37 16.54 -3.07
CA GLU A 654 33.07 15.48 -2.11
C GLU A 654 34.23 15.28 -1.12
N PRO A 655 33.95 15.04 0.18
CA PRO A 655 34.98 15.01 1.22
C PRO A 655 36.01 13.88 1.06
N TRP A 656 35.64 12.81 0.35
CA TRP A 656 36.54 11.69 0.07
C TRP A 656 37.46 11.92 -1.13
N PHE A 657 37.28 13.01 -1.90
CA PHE A 657 38.20 13.39 -2.98
C PHE A 657 39.55 13.89 -2.46
N THR A 658 39.60 14.44 -1.24
CA THR A 658 40.86 14.92 -0.65
C THR A 658 41.33 14.05 0.51
N ASN A 659 40.43 13.36 1.20
CA ASN A 659 40.76 12.57 2.38
C ASN A 659 40.18 11.14 2.31
N THR A 660 41.08 10.16 2.21
CA THR A 660 40.76 8.74 2.05
C THR A 660 40.09 8.10 3.26
N LYS A 661 40.06 8.75 4.44
CA LYS A 661 39.30 8.28 5.61
C LYS A 661 37.80 8.24 5.30
N TYR A 662 37.31 9.17 4.48
CA TYR A 662 35.89 9.28 4.12
C TYR A 662 35.42 8.24 3.10
N PHE A 663 36.34 7.43 2.56
CA PHE A 663 35.97 6.19 1.87
C PHE A 663 35.24 5.22 2.79
N TRP A 664 35.63 5.20 4.07
CA TRP A 664 35.18 4.20 5.05
C TRP A 664 34.19 4.78 6.06
N VAL A 665 34.33 6.06 6.40
CA VAL A 665 33.49 6.75 7.40
C VAL A 665 32.90 8.03 6.80
N GLY A 666 31.57 8.10 6.67
CA GLY A 666 30.85 9.29 6.21
C GLY A 666 30.31 10.16 7.36
N PRO A 667 29.71 11.32 7.05
CA PRO A 667 29.02 12.16 8.03
C PRO A 667 27.85 11.42 8.71
N GLY A 668 27.67 11.60 10.02
CA GLY A 668 26.51 11.10 10.77
C GLY A 668 26.44 9.57 10.92
N ASP A 669 27.44 8.96 11.55
CA ASP A 669 27.55 7.52 11.85
C ASP A 669 27.51 6.57 10.63
N GLN A 670 27.67 7.09 9.40
CA GLN A 670 27.76 6.25 8.19
C GLN A 670 29.10 5.50 8.15
N VAL A 671 29.09 4.19 8.34
CA VAL A 671 30.28 3.33 8.20
C VAL A 671 30.06 2.38 7.03
N TRP A 672 31.10 2.08 6.24
CA TRP A 672 31.01 1.04 5.22
C TRP A 672 30.52 -0.28 5.85
N PRO A 673 29.52 -0.97 5.27
CA PRO A 673 28.95 -0.78 3.92
C PRO A 673 27.69 0.11 3.84
N ASP A 674 27.23 0.75 4.93
CA ASP A 674 26.00 1.53 4.97
C ASP A 674 26.19 3.02 4.61
N GLN A 675 26.68 3.27 3.40
CA GLN A 675 26.93 4.62 2.88
C GLN A 675 25.95 4.99 1.77
N LYS A 676 25.41 6.22 1.83
CA LYS A 676 24.60 6.79 0.75
C LYS A 676 25.49 7.47 -0.30
N ILE A 677 25.02 7.48 -1.54
CA ILE A 677 25.65 8.15 -2.67
C ILE A 677 24.66 9.09 -3.37
N LYS A 678 25.19 10.20 -3.89
CA LYS A 678 24.41 11.20 -4.61
C LYS A 678 24.05 10.73 -6.02
N LEU A 679 22.92 11.19 -6.55
CA LEU A 679 22.45 10.83 -7.90
C LEU A 679 23.48 11.17 -8.99
N LYS A 680 24.17 12.30 -8.88
CA LYS A 680 25.29 12.65 -9.78
C LYS A 680 26.39 11.58 -9.84
N LEU A 681 26.69 10.94 -8.71
CA LEU A 681 27.70 9.87 -8.64
C LEU A 681 27.18 8.57 -9.25
N LYS A 682 25.89 8.26 -9.02
CA LYS A 682 25.21 7.13 -9.69
C LYS A 682 25.25 7.28 -11.21
N ALA A 683 24.99 8.48 -11.71
CA ALA A 683 25.02 8.78 -13.13
C ALA A 683 26.43 8.57 -13.75
N VAL A 684 27.51 8.98 -13.05
CA VAL A 684 28.89 8.70 -13.49
C VAL A 684 29.16 7.20 -13.58
N TYR A 685 28.69 6.42 -12.60
CA TYR A 685 28.82 4.97 -12.60
C TYR A 685 28.06 4.31 -13.75
N MET A 686 26.82 4.74 -14.02
CA MET A 686 26.01 4.21 -15.12
C MET A 686 26.58 4.64 -16.49
N TYR A 687 27.11 5.85 -16.60
CA TYR A 687 27.81 6.34 -17.79
C TYR A 687 29.05 5.47 -18.10
N ALA A 688 29.91 5.22 -17.10
CA ALA A 688 31.08 4.37 -17.26
C ALA A 688 30.71 2.91 -17.57
N ALA A 689 29.78 2.32 -16.78
CA ALA A 689 29.31 0.96 -17.01
C ALA A 689 28.69 0.79 -18.41
N GLY A 690 27.91 1.78 -18.85
CA GLY A 690 27.29 1.81 -20.17
C GLY A 690 28.33 1.82 -21.30
N PHE A 691 29.38 2.63 -21.18
CA PHE A 691 30.44 2.71 -22.19
C PHE A 691 31.24 1.41 -22.29
N TYR A 692 31.66 0.83 -21.17
CA TYR A 692 32.43 -0.42 -21.17
C TYR A 692 31.58 -1.60 -21.66
N THR A 693 30.29 -1.63 -21.32
CA THR A 693 29.35 -2.62 -21.85
C THR A 693 29.16 -2.46 -23.36
N TYR A 694 28.92 -1.24 -23.83
CA TYR A 694 28.87 -0.93 -25.27
C TYR A 694 30.18 -1.28 -25.98
N SER A 695 31.34 -1.02 -25.37
CA SER A 695 32.65 -1.31 -25.96
C SER A 695 32.88 -2.80 -26.19
N ILE A 696 32.34 -3.67 -25.31
CA ILE A 696 32.35 -5.13 -25.51
C ILE A 696 31.56 -5.48 -26.78
N PHE A 697 30.35 -4.96 -26.93
CA PHE A 697 29.54 -5.18 -28.14
C PHE A 697 30.21 -4.60 -29.39
N ALA A 698 30.78 -3.40 -29.29
CA ALA A 698 31.48 -2.75 -30.39
C ALA A 698 32.70 -3.56 -30.84
N LEU A 699 33.47 -4.14 -29.92
CA LEU A 699 34.59 -5.01 -30.25
C LEU A 699 34.17 -6.29 -30.96
N ILE A 700 33.02 -6.87 -30.58
CA ILE A 700 32.50 -8.09 -31.21
C ILE A 700 31.99 -7.80 -32.63
N PHE A 701 31.26 -6.70 -32.82
CA PHE A 701 30.46 -6.48 -34.03
C PHE A 701 30.94 -5.37 -34.98
N TRP A 702 31.62 -4.33 -34.49
CA TRP A 702 31.90 -3.09 -35.27
C TRP A 702 33.38 -2.72 -35.42
N GLU A 703 34.20 -2.93 -34.39
CA GLU A 703 35.63 -2.55 -34.39
C GLU A 703 36.48 -3.52 -35.19
N THR A 704 37.60 -3.02 -35.73
CA THR A 704 38.55 -3.87 -36.46
C THR A 704 39.28 -4.82 -35.51
N ARG A 705 39.18 -6.14 -35.75
CA ARG A 705 39.90 -7.15 -34.95
C ARG A 705 41.40 -7.00 -35.13
N ARG A 706 42.12 -6.73 -34.03
CA ARG A 706 43.57 -6.60 -33.96
C ARG A 706 44.18 -7.81 -33.24
N SER A 707 45.50 -7.97 -33.28
CA SER A 707 46.21 -9.09 -32.64
C SER A 707 46.06 -9.10 -31.11
N ASP A 708 45.79 -7.93 -30.51
CA ASP A 708 45.53 -7.70 -29.09
C ASP A 708 44.04 -7.81 -28.70
N PHE A 709 43.17 -8.27 -29.61
CA PHE A 709 41.73 -8.38 -29.38
C PHE A 709 41.36 -9.10 -28.08
N GLY A 710 42.01 -10.24 -27.78
CA GLY A 710 41.73 -11.01 -26.57
C GLY A 710 42.08 -10.25 -25.28
N VAL A 711 43.19 -9.51 -25.29
CA VAL A 711 43.63 -8.70 -24.14
C VAL A 711 42.69 -7.51 -23.93
N SER A 712 42.32 -6.82 -25.02
CA SER A 712 41.37 -5.70 -24.96
C SER A 712 39.98 -6.16 -24.52
N MET A 713 39.48 -7.29 -25.03
CA MET A 713 38.19 -7.87 -24.61
C MET A 713 38.19 -8.22 -23.11
N SER A 714 39.22 -8.94 -22.65
CA SER A 714 39.37 -9.28 -21.23
C SER A 714 39.46 -8.04 -20.35
N HIS A 715 40.15 -6.99 -20.81
CA HIS A 715 40.22 -5.72 -20.10
C HIS A 715 38.83 -5.07 -19.97
N HIS A 716 38.06 -4.93 -21.05
CA HIS A 716 36.73 -4.30 -20.97
C HIS A 716 35.74 -5.13 -20.14
N VAL A 717 35.78 -6.46 -20.24
CA VAL A 717 34.96 -7.35 -19.40
C VAL A 717 35.35 -7.21 -17.93
N ALA A 718 36.64 -7.25 -17.61
CA ALA A 718 37.13 -7.08 -16.24
C ALA A 718 36.73 -5.71 -15.67
N THR A 719 36.88 -4.63 -16.44
CA THR A 719 36.49 -3.28 -16.02
C THR A 719 34.98 -3.16 -15.80
N ALA A 720 34.16 -3.70 -16.71
CA ALA A 720 32.70 -3.72 -16.52
C ALA A 720 32.29 -4.48 -15.27
N VAL A 721 32.88 -5.66 -15.02
CA VAL A 721 32.65 -6.46 -13.81
C VAL A 721 33.08 -5.70 -12.56
N LEU A 722 34.26 -5.07 -12.55
CA LEU A 722 34.75 -4.31 -11.40
C LEU A 722 33.85 -3.11 -11.08
N ILE A 723 33.36 -2.39 -12.09
CA ILE A 723 32.42 -1.27 -11.90
C ILE A 723 31.13 -1.79 -11.26
N VAL A 724 30.53 -2.85 -11.82
CA VAL A 724 29.28 -3.45 -11.31
C VAL A 724 29.46 -3.99 -9.89
N LEU A 725 30.51 -4.77 -9.63
CA LEU A 725 30.78 -5.33 -8.31
C LEU A 725 31.09 -4.23 -7.28
N SER A 726 31.86 -3.21 -7.65
CA SER A 726 32.13 -2.09 -6.74
C SER A 726 30.85 -1.33 -6.37
N TYR A 727 29.89 -1.24 -7.28
CA TYR A 727 28.59 -0.64 -7.01
C TYR A 727 27.72 -1.53 -6.11
N ILE A 728 27.62 -2.83 -6.41
CA ILE A 728 26.82 -3.81 -5.65
C ILE A 728 27.36 -3.98 -4.21
N PHE A 729 28.68 -4.08 -4.05
CA PHE A 729 29.32 -4.17 -2.75
C PHE A 729 29.51 -2.81 -2.05
N ARG A 730 28.90 -1.75 -2.60
CA ARG A 730 28.86 -0.39 -2.02
C ARG A 730 30.23 0.25 -1.78
N PHE A 731 31.20 -0.05 -2.64
CA PHE A 731 32.50 0.62 -2.72
C PHE A 731 32.48 1.85 -3.64
N ALA A 732 31.30 2.44 -3.88
CA ALA A 732 31.11 3.51 -4.88
C ALA A 732 31.98 4.75 -4.65
N ARG A 733 32.27 5.12 -3.39
CA ARG A 733 33.18 6.25 -3.07
C ARG A 733 34.60 5.96 -3.53
N VAL A 734 35.13 4.78 -3.21
CA VAL A 734 36.48 4.34 -3.62
C VAL A 734 36.54 4.20 -5.14
N GLY A 735 35.59 3.49 -5.73
CA GLY A 735 35.62 3.23 -7.17
C GLY A 735 35.42 4.49 -8.01
N SER A 736 34.74 5.54 -7.51
CA SER A 736 34.65 6.83 -8.21
C SER A 736 36.01 7.51 -8.42
N ILE A 737 36.90 7.43 -7.43
CA ILE A 737 38.26 7.97 -7.52
C ILE A 737 39.13 7.07 -8.41
N VAL A 738 38.95 5.75 -8.34
CA VAL A 738 39.67 4.80 -9.22
C VAL A 738 39.32 5.05 -10.68
N LEU A 739 38.04 5.28 -10.99
CA LEU A 739 37.58 5.62 -12.34
C LEU A 739 38.24 6.90 -12.87
N ALA A 740 38.22 7.99 -12.08
CA ALA A 740 38.87 9.25 -12.47
C ALA A 740 40.39 9.09 -12.66
N LEU A 741 41.08 8.38 -11.78
CA LEU A 741 42.54 8.23 -11.89
C LEU A 741 42.98 7.36 -13.06
N HIS A 742 42.24 6.31 -13.36
CA HIS A 742 42.65 5.35 -14.38
C HIS A 742 42.35 5.88 -15.77
N ASP A 743 41.19 6.50 -16.01
CA ASP A 743 40.80 6.95 -17.35
C ASP A 743 41.57 8.21 -17.82
N ALA A 744 42.05 9.05 -16.88
CA ALA A 744 42.80 10.28 -17.19
C ALA A 744 44.04 10.08 -18.08
N SER A 745 44.81 9.00 -17.91
CA SER A 745 46.00 8.75 -18.74
C SER A 745 45.62 8.42 -20.19
N ASP A 746 44.48 7.78 -20.40
CA ASP A 746 44.10 7.23 -21.71
C ASP A 746 43.71 8.32 -22.72
N VAL A 747 43.42 9.54 -22.25
CA VAL A 747 43.28 10.73 -23.08
C VAL A 747 44.53 10.96 -23.93
N PHE A 748 45.72 10.95 -23.31
CA PHE A 748 46.99 11.18 -24.01
C PHE A 748 47.33 10.05 -24.98
N LEU A 749 46.96 8.81 -24.64
CA LEU A 749 47.16 7.65 -25.49
C LEU A 749 46.40 7.77 -26.82
N GLU A 750 45.13 8.18 -26.76
CA GLU A 750 44.31 8.32 -27.97
C GLU A 750 44.72 9.52 -28.83
N VAL A 751 45.14 10.64 -28.22
CA VAL A 751 45.77 11.77 -28.96
C VAL A 751 47.03 11.30 -29.68
N GLY A 752 47.88 10.49 -29.04
CA GLY A 752 49.07 9.93 -29.66
C GLY A 752 48.75 9.03 -30.86
N LYS A 753 47.74 8.15 -30.74
CA LYS A 753 47.29 7.29 -31.84
C LYS A 753 46.74 8.10 -33.01
N MET A 754 45.89 9.10 -32.75
CA MET A 754 45.36 10.00 -33.77
C MET A 754 46.49 10.72 -34.52
N SER A 755 47.45 11.29 -33.77
CA SER A 755 48.61 12.02 -34.31
C SER A 755 49.49 11.13 -35.18
N LYS A 756 49.64 9.85 -34.82
CA LYS A 756 50.35 8.86 -35.63
C LYS A 756 49.64 8.57 -36.95
N TYR A 757 48.30 8.54 -36.98
CA TYR A 757 47.54 8.31 -38.21
C TYR A 757 47.52 9.54 -39.13
N THR A 758 47.68 10.74 -38.60
CA THR A 758 47.77 12.00 -39.36
C THR A 758 49.19 12.35 -39.81
N GLY A 759 50.20 11.56 -39.43
CA GLY A 759 51.60 11.76 -39.84
C GLY A 759 52.33 12.86 -39.07
N THR A 760 51.79 13.32 -37.94
CA THR A 760 52.41 14.31 -37.06
C THR A 760 53.22 13.61 -35.96
N GLU A 761 54.44 13.18 -36.28
CA GLU A 761 55.27 12.35 -35.39
C GLU A 761 55.66 13.05 -34.09
N TRP A 762 55.97 14.35 -34.15
CA TRP A 762 56.33 15.13 -32.97
C TRP A 762 55.22 15.13 -31.90
N LEU A 763 53.96 15.34 -32.31
CA LEU A 763 52.80 15.36 -31.43
C LEU A 763 52.49 13.95 -30.91
N ALA A 764 52.71 12.91 -31.72
CA ALA A 764 52.56 11.53 -31.29
C ALA A 764 53.56 11.16 -30.19
N ASN A 765 54.83 11.56 -30.35
CA ASN A 765 55.90 11.29 -29.39
C ASN A 765 55.70 12.05 -28.07
N ILE A 766 55.34 13.34 -28.13
CA ILE A 766 55.02 14.12 -26.92
C ILE A 766 53.81 13.54 -26.19
N SER A 767 52.74 13.21 -26.93
CA SER A 767 51.53 12.64 -26.33
C SER A 767 51.79 11.27 -25.71
N PHE A 768 52.67 10.46 -26.32
CA PHE A 768 53.10 9.18 -25.76
C PHE A 768 53.95 9.37 -24.49
N LEU A 769 54.87 10.34 -24.47
CA LEU A 769 55.65 10.65 -23.27
C LEU A 769 54.74 11.12 -22.12
N MET A 770 53.76 11.97 -22.41
CA MET A 770 52.73 12.41 -21.45
C MET A 770 51.86 11.26 -20.96
N PHE A 771 51.49 10.32 -21.84
CA PHE A 771 50.81 9.08 -21.46
C PHE A 771 51.65 8.26 -20.48
N VAL A 772 52.93 7.99 -20.79
CA VAL A 772 53.80 7.19 -19.91
C VAL A 772 53.99 7.89 -18.56
N ALA A 773 54.25 9.19 -18.55
CA ALA A 773 54.41 9.97 -17.33
C ALA A 773 53.12 9.95 -16.48
N SER A 774 51.96 10.26 -17.08
CA SER A 774 50.67 10.24 -16.37
C SER A 774 50.28 8.85 -15.90
N TRP A 775 50.53 7.80 -16.69
CA TRP A 775 50.24 6.41 -16.33
C TRP A 775 51.07 5.95 -15.13
N VAL A 776 52.38 6.26 -15.11
CA VAL A 776 53.24 5.95 -13.95
C VAL A 776 52.78 6.71 -12.71
N ILE A 777 52.52 8.02 -12.84
CA ILE A 777 52.09 8.85 -11.72
C ILE A 777 50.75 8.36 -11.16
N LEU A 778 49.71 8.27 -12.00
CA LEU A 778 48.36 8.00 -11.52
C LEU A 778 48.18 6.52 -11.12
N ARG A 779 48.65 5.57 -11.93
CA ARG A 779 48.38 4.12 -11.71
C ARG A 779 49.44 3.40 -10.89
N LEU A 780 50.73 3.78 -10.97
CA LEU A 780 51.80 3.12 -10.21
C LEU A 780 52.20 3.86 -8.93
N THR A 781 51.96 5.17 -8.82
CA THR A 781 52.29 5.92 -7.59
C THR A 781 51.05 6.31 -6.79
N TYR A 782 50.08 6.99 -7.40
CA TYR A 782 48.96 7.53 -6.65
C TYR A 782 47.96 6.44 -6.21
N PHE A 783 47.56 5.57 -7.13
CA PHE A 783 46.63 4.46 -6.82
C PHE A 783 47.15 3.54 -5.68
N PRO A 784 48.40 3.03 -5.69
CA PRO A 784 48.88 2.14 -4.63
C PRO A 784 49.16 2.85 -3.29
N PHE A 785 49.76 4.05 -3.33
CA PHE A 785 50.20 4.72 -2.09
C PHE A 785 49.09 5.51 -1.40
N TRP A 786 48.07 5.96 -2.14
CA TRP A 786 47.00 6.78 -1.60
C TRP A 786 45.71 5.96 -1.41
N ILE A 787 45.23 5.25 -2.43
CA ILE A 787 43.97 4.50 -2.34
C ILE A 787 44.17 3.17 -1.62
N LEU A 788 45.10 2.32 -2.05
CA LEU A 788 45.28 1.00 -1.43
C LEU A 788 45.77 1.11 0.02
N ARG A 789 46.57 2.13 0.38
CA ARG A 789 47.00 2.37 1.77
C ARG A 789 45.84 2.66 2.71
N SER A 790 44.77 3.29 2.22
CA SER A 790 43.59 3.62 3.03
C SER A 790 42.89 2.38 3.61
N THR A 791 43.00 1.23 2.94
CA THR A 791 42.42 -0.04 3.41
C THR A 791 43.15 -0.61 4.65
N ARG A 792 44.41 -0.22 4.89
CA ARG A 792 45.24 -0.71 6.01
C ARG A 792 44.97 0.00 7.34
N CYS A 793 44.49 1.25 7.32
CA CYS A 793 44.35 2.08 8.51
C CYS A 793 43.07 1.83 9.33
N CYS A 794 42.13 1.00 8.84
CA CYS A 794 40.88 0.70 9.55
C CYS A 794 41.00 -0.43 10.60
N GLY A 795 42.13 -1.12 10.69
CA GLY A 795 42.37 -2.18 11.68
C GLY A 795 43.00 -1.71 13.01
N ALA A 796 43.32 -0.43 13.17
CA ALA A 796 44.02 0.07 14.36
C ALA A 796 43.37 1.35 14.92
N LYS A 797 42.77 1.19 16.12
CA LYS A 797 42.36 2.22 17.09
C LYS A 797 41.20 3.13 16.70
N SER A 798 40.01 2.77 17.18
CA SER A 798 38.94 3.71 17.54
C SER A 798 39.12 4.15 19.00
N GLU A 799 39.96 5.17 19.24
CA GLU A 799 39.91 5.96 20.49
C GLU A 799 39.38 7.35 20.12
N GLN A 800 38.18 7.68 20.62
CA GLN A 800 37.68 9.05 20.65
C GLN A 800 38.31 9.79 21.84
N PRO A 801 38.72 11.06 21.73
CA PRO A 801 38.99 11.87 22.91
C PRO A 801 37.66 12.36 23.49
N ALA A 802 37.50 12.13 24.79
CA ALA A 802 36.43 12.67 25.60
C ALA A 802 36.62 14.17 25.83
N ASP A 803 35.55 14.95 25.69
CA ASP A 803 35.42 16.27 26.30
C ASP A 803 34.11 16.35 27.10
N HIS A 804 34.12 17.21 28.11
CA HIS A 804 33.57 17.10 29.45
C HIS A 804 32.05 16.92 29.65
N GLY A 805 31.69 16.25 30.77
CA GLY A 805 30.37 16.36 31.40
C GLY A 805 29.98 15.14 32.23
N GLY A 806 30.54 14.98 33.43
CA GLY A 806 30.36 13.78 34.26
C GLY A 806 28.98 13.64 34.91
N ARG A 807 28.60 12.38 35.22
CA ARG A 807 28.35 11.88 36.58
C ARG A 807 28.08 10.36 36.57
N TRP A 808 29.01 9.63 37.21
CA TRP A 808 28.93 8.34 37.92
C TRP A 808 27.53 7.70 38.06
N ARG A 809 27.33 6.36 37.97
CA ARG A 809 28.00 5.33 38.80
C ARG A 809 27.70 3.87 38.35
N SER A 810 28.79 3.10 38.26
CA SER A 810 29.04 1.70 38.70
C SER A 810 28.24 0.45 38.27
N LYS A 811 29.06 -0.51 37.79
CA LYS A 811 29.13 -1.97 38.11
C LYS A 811 28.05 -2.89 37.52
N SER A 812 28.46 -3.77 36.61
CA SER A 812 29.09 -5.06 36.91
C SER A 812 29.80 -5.64 35.68
N LYS A 813 31.01 -6.16 35.92
CA LYS A 813 31.73 -7.11 35.05
C LYS A 813 31.36 -8.50 35.53
N SER A 814 31.02 -9.41 34.62
CA SER A 814 31.59 -10.76 34.53
C SER A 814 30.88 -11.58 33.46
N ASN A 815 31.69 -12.25 32.64
CA ASN A 815 31.38 -13.33 31.69
C ASN A 815 31.12 -12.89 30.24
N ASP A 816 32.20 -12.75 29.48
CA ASP A 816 32.28 -13.04 28.04
C ASP A 816 33.78 -13.29 27.67
N GLU A 817 34.38 -14.27 28.33
CA GLU A 817 35.42 -15.11 27.70
C GLU A 817 34.69 -16.38 27.24
N ILE A 818 35.10 -16.94 26.10
CA ILE A 818 34.41 -17.98 25.30
C ILE A 818 33.56 -17.39 24.15
N LEU A 819 34.21 -16.76 23.15
CA LEU A 819 33.76 -16.69 21.74
C LEU A 819 34.82 -16.05 20.82
N THR A 820 36.11 -16.32 21.04
CA THR A 820 37.25 -15.71 20.29
C THR A 820 38.03 -16.69 19.41
N ASP A 821 37.45 -17.81 18.96
CA ASP A 821 38.20 -18.81 18.18
C ASP A 821 37.71 -19.08 16.75
N ALA A 822 36.57 -18.53 16.31
CA ALA A 822 36.09 -18.74 14.93
C ALA A 822 36.50 -17.63 13.94
N SER A 823 36.86 -16.43 14.42
CA SER A 823 37.24 -15.28 13.59
C SER A 823 38.75 -15.16 13.35
N THR A 824 39.57 -15.91 14.08
CA THR A 824 41.05 -15.85 14.02
C THR A 824 41.65 -16.75 12.93
N PHE A 825 40.91 -17.75 12.43
CA PHE A 825 41.38 -18.66 11.37
C PHE A 825 41.38 -18.00 9.98
N SER A 826 40.35 -17.20 9.67
CA SER A 826 40.23 -16.47 8.39
C SER A 826 41.31 -15.42 8.18
N VAL A 827 41.82 -14.81 9.25
CA VAL A 827 42.80 -13.71 9.17
C VAL A 827 44.21 -14.23 8.90
N ARG A 828 44.58 -15.40 9.45
CA ARG A 828 45.89 -16.04 9.22
C ARG A 828 46.05 -16.60 7.80
N GLU A 829 44.96 -17.01 7.17
CA GLU A 829 44.95 -17.48 5.78
C GLU A 829 45.06 -16.30 4.80
N GLN A 830 44.37 -15.18 5.08
CA GLN A 830 44.54 -13.94 4.32
C GLN A 830 45.95 -13.35 4.45
N GLN A 831 46.59 -13.40 5.62
CA GLN A 831 47.97 -12.94 5.79
C GLN A 831 48.98 -13.76 4.96
N ARG A 832 48.86 -15.09 4.93
CA ARG A 832 49.75 -15.95 4.12
C ARG A 832 49.60 -15.72 2.61
N ASN A 833 48.38 -15.45 2.15
CA ASN A 833 48.12 -15.15 0.74
C ASN A 833 48.67 -13.76 0.36
N LEU A 834 48.67 -12.81 1.29
CA LEU A 834 49.25 -11.48 1.08
C LEU A 834 50.79 -11.49 1.01
N GLU A 835 51.44 -12.31 1.85
CA GLU A 835 52.91 -12.43 1.84
C GLU A 835 53.42 -13.04 0.53
N LYS A 836 52.73 -14.06 0.00
CA LYS A 836 53.01 -14.66 -1.31
C LYS A 836 52.84 -13.65 -2.45
N ALA A 837 51.79 -12.85 -2.42
CA ALA A 837 51.56 -11.80 -3.42
C ALA A 837 52.66 -10.72 -3.38
N LEU A 838 53.17 -10.37 -2.19
CA LEU A 838 54.25 -9.39 -2.02
C LEU A 838 55.60 -9.93 -2.55
N GLU A 839 55.85 -11.23 -2.46
CA GLU A 839 57.02 -11.87 -3.05
C GLU A 839 56.96 -11.89 -4.57
N GLU A 840 55.79 -12.17 -5.15
CA GLU A 840 55.56 -12.09 -6.59
C GLU A 840 55.69 -10.66 -7.12
N GLU A 841 55.23 -9.66 -6.37
CA GLU A 841 55.37 -8.24 -6.71
C GLU A 841 56.85 -7.79 -6.71
N LYS A 842 57.64 -8.24 -5.72
CA LYS A 842 59.09 -7.98 -5.68
C LYS A 842 59.82 -8.66 -6.85
N LYS A 843 59.32 -9.81 -7.32
CA LYS A 843 59.87 -10.52 -8.48
C LYS A 843 59.55 -9.79 -9.78
N ALA A 844 58.31 -9.34 -9.96
CA ALA A 844 57.87 -8.54 -11.11
C ALA A 844 58.59 -7.18 -11.20
N SER A 845 58.82 -6.52 -10.05
CA SER A 845 59.58 -5.26 -10.00
C SER A 845 61.05 -5.42 -10.42
N ARG A 846 61.69 -6.55 -10.09
CA ARG A 846 63.06 -6.86 -10.56
C ARG A 846 63.10 -7.14 -12.06
N GLU A 847 62.08 -7.80 -12.61
CA GLU A 847 61.99 -8.02 -14.06
C GLU A 847 61.72 -6.72 -14.82
N ALA A 848 60.86 -5.85 -14.30
CA ALA A 848 60.62 -4.53 -14.89
C ALA A 848 61.90 -3.67 -14.93
N LYS A 849 62.75 -3.71 -13.90
CA LYS A 849 64.06 -3.03 -13.91
C LYS A 849 65.00 -3.58 -14.99
N LYS A 850 65.01 -4.90 -15.21
CA LYS A 850 65.80 -5.53 -16.30
C LYS A 850 65.32 -5.10 -17.68
N VAL A 851 64.00 -4.97 -17.87
CA VAL A 851 63.42 -4.48 -19.12
C VAL A 851 63.78 -3.02 -19.38
N VAL A 852 63.77 -2.16 -18.34
CA VAL A 852 64.18 -0.76 -18.46
C VAL A 852 65.67 -0.61 -18.79
N GLU A 853 66.55 -1.43 -18.19
CA GLU A 853 67.97 -1.47 -18.57
C GLU A 853 68.18 -1.95 -20.01
N TRP A 854 67.44 -2.99 -20.43
CA TRP A 854 67.49 -3.49 -21.80
C TRP A 854 67.05 -2.43 -22.81
N VAL A 855 65.99 -1.66 -22.52
CA VAL A 855 65.52 -0.56 -23.38
C VAL A 855 66.57 0.57 -23.46
N LYS A 856 67.23 0.93 -22.35
CA LYS A 856 68.34 1.89 -22.37
C LYS A 856 69.52 1.40 -23.22
N GLN A 857 69.81 0.11 -23.19
CA GLN A 857 70.89 -0.50 -23.96
C GLN A 857 70.57 -0.57 -25.47
N GLN A 858 69.30 -0.74 -25.83
CA GLN A 858 68.85 -0.67 -27.24
C GLN A 858 68.83 0.78 -27.75
N SER A 859 68.44 1.75 -26.92
CA SER A 859 68.49 3.18 -27.26
C SER A 859 69.92 3.64 -27.57
N ALA A 860 70.90 3.26 -26.75
CA ALA A 860 72.31 3.60 -26.96
C ALA A 860 72.94 2.92 -28.18
N ARG A 861 72.40 1.77 -28.63
CA ARG A 861 72.82 1.10 -29.87
C ARG A 861 72.25 1.76 -31.13
N MET A 862 71.05 2.33 -31.03
CA MET A 862 70.43 3.08 -32.12
C MET A 862 71.12 4.43 -32.35
N GLU A 863 71.53 5.12 -31.29
CA GLU A 863 72.32 6.37 -31.37
C GLU A 863 73.76 6.17 -31.89
N ALA A 864 74.28 4.93 -31.91
CA ALA A 864 75.60 4.60 -32.45
C ALA A 864 75.57 4.10 -33.92
N LEU A 865 74.36 3.96 -34.50
CA LEU A 865 74.13 3.58 -35.90
C LEU A 865 73.68 4.78 -36.78
N GLU A 866 73.38 5.92 -36.15
CA GLU A 866 73.33 7.27 -36.76
C GLU A 866 74.68 7.97 -36.59
#